data_AF-A0AAU5EZH5-F1
#
_entry.id   AF-A0AAU5EZH5-F1
#
_cell.length_a   1.000
_cell.length_b   1.000
_cell.length_c   1.000
_cell.angle_alpha   90.00
_cell.angle_beta   90.00
_cell.angle_gamma   90.00
#
_symmetry.space_group_name_H-M   'P 1'
#
loop_
_entity.id
_entity.type
_entity.pdbx_description
1 polymer ?
#
loop_
_entity_poly.entity_id
_entity_poly.type
_entity_poly.pdbx_seq_one_letter_code
_entity_poly.pdbx_strand_id
1 'polypeptide(L)'
;MTGPVVPFREIVLKVHSRCDLACDHCYIYEAPDQSWRTRPKAISDEAISWTARRLAEHAEKHVLPSVSVILHGGEPLLAGPARLRRVCEELTAALDGVAELDLRIHTNGLQLSSRYLDLFDEFGVRVGISLDGDRSANDRHRRFADGRTSHPLVLKAVELLRSERYRHLFLGLLCTIDVANDPVTVHDALIALDPPRIDYLLPHATWDAPPARPGGSPTEYAEWILAVFDRWEEQGRPVPVRLFESVLSTLNGGPSLTESLGLAPTDLVVVETDGTLEQVDSLKSAYEGAAATGFDVFRHSFDEVAAHPGVRVRQLGLAGVGPECRQCPVVRSCGGGLYTHRYRSANETAGRGAFDGPSVYCADLEALVRGIETRTAARLVPGAVTDPGELVAAEHELTRTLLARLHADLAGRGGPEWAEAWRLTALVDGPGLDEVLTHPYARGWLLTTLQALRTGRPDAVAHAHRLAAYTAAAAVRGRLDVPVTVGYADGRLVLPTLGELRVGAPGESGRARVVSAEKGFRVRGERFELEVECPREPCGDWLPVRGLGRDGAPDPALDDLDPYRDCFGTQVLPRLGLAEADEWSGRLGAAWGLLSATVPGHAAAAAAALTTLTPLAGAGEPVAGRHGYGALGVPVGLTGDALALGLLRGFRRARFRALRDVADLYALDGGWLHPADWREEPVPVSVLLAETHERVAVAAYDRSARTLAETRRALEALQGAAELTVGGKSLVADVLVEWEEAARG
;
A
#
# COMPACT_ATOMS: atom_id res chain seq x y z
N MET A 1 -12.33 25.34 -3.85
CA MET A 1 -12.86 23.99 -3.58
C MET A 1 -12.98 23.25 -4.92
N THR A 2 -11.95 22.54 -5.36
CA THR A 2 -11.83 22.07 -6.75
C THR A 2 -11.87 20.54 -6.94
N GLY A 3 -12.05 19.76 -5.87
CA GLY A 3 -12.23 18.31 -5.95
C GLY A 3 -13.70 17.89 -6.17
N PRO A 4 -13.96 16.65 -6.62
CA PRO A 4 -15.31 16.08 -6.63
C PRO A 4 -15.87 15.96 -5.20
N VAL A 5 -17.19 15.98 -5.06
CA VAL A 5 -17.86 15.73 -3.78
C VAL A 5 -17.70 14.25 -3.44
N VAL A 6 -17.31 13.94 -2.20
CA VAL A 6 -17.22 12.54 -1.74
C VAL A 6 -18.60 12.15 -1.19
N PRO A 7 -19.25 11.10 -1.73
CA PRO A 7 -20.54 10.66 -1.24
C PRO A 7 -20.42 10.10 0.17
N PHE A 8 -21.42 10.34 1.02
CA PHE A 8 -21.47 9.73 2.34
C PHE A 8 -21.58 8.21 2.25
N ARG A 9 -20.80 7.52 3.09
CA ARG A 9 -20.84 6.07 3.28
C ARG A 9 -21.17 5.69 4.72
N GLU A 10 -20.99 6.61 5.66
CA GLU A 10 -21.29 6.41 7.07
C GLU A 10 -22.33 7.42 7.56
N ILE A 11 -23.35 6.91 8.25
CA ILE A 11 -24.39 7.71 8.89
C ILE A 11 -24.33 7.47 10.39
N VAL A 12 -24.19 8.53 11.17
CA VAL A 12 -24.39 8.47 12.62
C VAL A 12 -25.82 8.90 12.92
N LEU A 13 -26.69 7.92 13.20
CA LEU A 13 -28.11 8.14 13.43
C LEU A 13 -28.39 8.27 14.94
N LYS A 14 -28.74 9.47 15.40
CA LYS A 14 -29.12 9.72 16.80
C LYS A 14 -30.54 9.21 17.02
N VAL A 15 -30.68 8.04 17.64
CA VAL A 15 -31.98 7.43 17.96
C VAL A 15 -32.55 7.90 19.29
N HIS A 16 -31.70 8.40 20.19
CA HIS A 16 -32.09 8.97 21.48
C HIS A 16 -31.14 10.10 21.91
N SER A 17 -31.63 11.23 22.43
CA SER A 17 -30.79 12.41 22.73
C SER A 17 -30.41 12.55 24.21
N ARG A 18 -30.95 11.72 25.10
CA ARG A 18 -30.61 11.71 26.55
C ARG A 18 -29.79 10.47 26.91
N CYS A 19 -29.05 10.56 28.01
CA CYS A 19 -28.24 9.48 28.57
C CYS A 19 -28.64 9.22 30.03
N ASP A 20 -28.40 8.00 30.50
CA ASP A 20 -28.59 7.57 31.89
C ASP A 20 -27.28 7.65 32.73
N LEU A 21 -26.19 8.14 32.12
CA LEU A 21 -24.96 8.54 32.78
C LEU A 21 -24.74 10.06 32.70
N ALA A 22 -23.91 10.58 33.61
CA ALA A 22 -23.49 11.97 33.68
C ALA A 22 -21.96 12.06 33.55
N CYS A 23 -21.43 11.59 32.41
CA CYS A 23 -19.99 11.62 32.18
C CYS A 23 -19.50 13.06 32.01
N ASP A 24 -18.54 13.47 32.83
CA ASP A 24 -17.98 14.83 32.86
C ASP A 24 -17.11 15.18 31.63
N HIS A 25 -16.61 14.17 30.92
CA HIS A 25 -15.91 14.35 29.64
C HIS A 25 -16.85 14.23 28.42
N CYS A 26 -18.17 14.09 28.61
CA CYS A 26 -19.08 13.88 27.49
C CYS A 26 -19.24 15.16 26.68
N TYR A 27 -18.65 15.19 25.48
CA TYR A 27 -18.70 16.37 24.62
C TYR A 27 -20.10 16.76 24.15
N ILE A 28 -21.09 15.86 24.22
CA ILE A 28 -22.48 16.18 23.89
C ILE A 28 -23.15 16.98 25.01
N TYR A 29 -22.79 16.74 26.28
CA TYR A 29 -23.47 17.33 27.44
C TYR A 29 -22.68 18.45 28.10
N GLU A 30 -21.35 18.39 28.04
CA GLU A 30 -20.43 19.26 28.79
C GLU A 30 -19.68 20.27 27.90
N ALA A 31 -19.71 20.10 26.57
CA ALA A 31 -19.02 21.02 25.66
C ALA A 31 -19.88 22.26 25.31
N PRO A 32 -19.35 23.24 24.54
CA PRO A 32 -20.05 24.49 24.28
C PRO A 32 -21.42 24.36 23.64
N ASP A 33 -21.61 23.40 22.71
CA ASP A 33 -22.90 23.18 22.07
C ASP A 33 -23.89 22.46 22.99
N GLN A 34 -25.07 23.06 23.15
CA GLN A 34 -26.12 22.61 24.06
C GLN A 34 -27.43 22.33 23.31
N SER A 35 -27.36 22.13 21.99
CA SER A 35 -28.50 21.86 21.11
C SER A 35 -29.29 20.63 21.55
N TRP A 36 -28.64 19.63 22.16
CA TRP A 36 -29.28 18.42 22.69
C TRP A 36 -30.47 18.73 23.62
N ARG A 37 -30.44 19.85 24.36
CA ARG A 37 -31.48 20.22 25.33
C ARG A 37 -32.84 20.44 24.67
N THR A 38 -32.87 20.95 23.45
CA THR A 38 -34.09 21.26 22.72
C THR A 38 -34.53 20.13 21.78
N ARG A 39 -33.62 19.19 21.46
CA ARG A 39 -33.93 18.03 20.61
C ARG A 39 -34.95 17.08 21.27
N PRO A 40 -35.83 16.42 20.48
CA PRO A 40 -36.69 15.35 20.96
C PRO A 40 -35.90 14.24 21.66
N LYS A 41 -36.52 13.58 22.65
CA LYS A 41 -35.83 12.51 23.39
C LYS A 41 -35.52 11.31 22.51
N ALA A 42 -36.47 10.89 21.68
CA ALA A 42 -36.35 9.75 20.78
C ALA A 42 -36.68 10.18 19.35
N ILE A 43 -36.08 9.49 18.37
CA ILE A 43 -36.34 9.71 16.95
C ILE A 43 -37.78 9.38 16.57
N SER A 44 -38.42 10.23 15.75
CA SER A 44 -39.80 10.04 15.28
C SER A 44 -39.90 9.04 14.12
N ASP A 45 -41.08 8.43 13.92
CA ASP A 45 -41.31 7.51 12.78
C ASP A 45 -41.08 8.20 11.43
N GLU A 46 -41.47 9.48 11.33
CA GLU A 46 -41.26 10.28 10.13
C GLU A 46 -39.77 10.49 9.85
N ALA A 47 -38.97 10.84 10.86
CA ALA A 47 -37.53 11.00 10.70
C ALA A 47 -36.84 9.69 10.31
N ILE A 48 -37.27 8.55 10.88
CA ILE A 48 -36.75 7.22 10.50
C ILE A 48 -37.01 6.95 9.01
N SER A 49 -38.27 7.06 8.58
CA SER A 49 -38.67 6.72 7.21
C SER A 49 -37.99 7.62 6.18
N TRP A 50 -37.93 8.94 6.44
CA TRP A 50 -37.22 9.86 5.55
C TRP A 50 -35.72 9.60 5.53
N THR A 51 -35.09 9.31 6.67
CA THR A 51 -33.65 8.98 6.71
C THR A 51 -33.35 7.75 5.85
N ALA A 52 -34.12 6.68 6.01
CA ALA A 52 -33.95 5.45 5.24
C ALA A 52 -34.12 5.70 3.73
N ARG A 53 -35.13 6.47 3.35
CA ARG A 53 -35.37 6.89 1.96
C ARG A 53 -34.21 7.71 1.39
N ARG A 54 -33.75 8.75 2.09
CA ARG A 54 -32.64 9.61 1.62
C ARG A 54 -31.34 8.82 1.48
N LEU A 55 -31.10 7.86 2.37
CA LEU A 55 -29.94 6.98 2.29
C LEU A 55 -30.01 6.06 1.07
N ALA A 56 -31.16 5.46 0.78
CA ALA A 56 -31.34 4.62 -0.40
C ALA A 56 -31.18 5.41 -1.71
N GLU A 57 -31.81 6.59 -1.80
CA GLU A 57 -31.66 7.50 -2.96
C GLU A 57 -30.19 7.87 -3.20
N HIS A 58 -29.44 8.13 -2.13
CA HIS A 58 -28.02 8.46 -2.19
C HIS A 58 -27.16 7.24 -2.60
N ALA A 59 -27.41 6.08 -1.99
CA ALA A 59 -26.67 4.85 -2.27
C ALA A 59 -26.86 4.37 -3.73
N GLU A 60 -28.09 4.43 -4.24
CA GLU A 60 -28.41 4.07 -5.62
C GLU A 60 -27.71 5.00 -6.61
N LYS A 61 -27.81 6.32 -6.39
CA LYS A 61 -27.22 7.33 -7.28
C LYS A 61 -25.70 7.20 -7.41
N HIS A 62 -25.01 6.89 -6.33
CA HIS A 62 -23.55 6.75 -6.30
C HIS A 62 -23.08 5.30 -6.48
N VAL A 63 -24.00 4.36 -6.70
CA VAL A 63 -23.73 2.93 -6.84
C VAL A 63 -22.85 2.42 -5.70
N LEU A 64 -23.21 2.79 -4.46
CA LEU A 64 -22.42 2.42 -3.29
C LEU A 64 -22.57 0.91 -3.06
N PRO A 65 -21.46 0.15 -2.96
CA PRO A 65 -21.55 -1.29 -2.70
C PRO A 65 -22.04 -1.58 -1.27
N SER A 66 -21.85 -0.63 -0.35
CA SER A 66 -22.25 -0.75 1.04
C SER A 66 -22.38 0.62 1.72
N VAL A 67 -23.21 0.69 2.75
CA VAL A 67 -23.37 1.83 3.65
C VAL A 67 -23.37 1.37 5.11
N SER A 68 -22.73 2.17 5.98
CA SER A 68 -22.65 1.95 7.42
C SER A 68 -23.61 2.88 8.14
N VAL A 69 -24.46 2.34 9.03
CA VAL A 69 -25.32 3.15 9.90
C VAL A 69 -25.00 2.81 11.35
N ILE A 70 -24.47 3.80 12.07
CA ILE A 70 -24.16 3.71 13.49
C ILE A 70 -25.33 4.31 14.27
N LEU A 71 -26.13 3.44 14.88
CA LEU A 71 -27.12 3.80 15.87
C LEU A 71 -26.39 4.39 17.08
N HIS A 72 -26.62 5.67 17.31
CA HIS A 72 -25.97 6.44 18.35
C HIS A 72 -27.02 7.30 19.05
N GLY A 73 -26.56 8.15 19.95
CA GLY A 73 -27.40 9.03 20.75
C GLY A 73 -26.82 9.13 22.14
N GLY A 74 -27.40 9.95 23.01
CA GLY A 74 -26.96 10.04 24.40
C GLY A 74 -26.67 8.67 25.00
N GLU A 75 -27.72 7.86 25.12
CA GLU A 75 -27.64 6.41 25.22
C GLU A 75 -28.72 5.81 24.30
N PRO A 76 -28.35 5.15 23.17
CA PRO A 76 -29.32 4.68 22.18
C PRO A 76 -30.25 3.58 22.70
N LEU A 77 -29.83 2.76 23.66
CA LEU A 77 -30.69 1.71 24.22
C LEU A 77 -31.86 2.29 25.02
N LEU A 78 -31.84 3.56 25.42
CA LEU A 78 -33.01 4.22 26.03
C LEU A 78 -34.19 4.41 25.05
N ALA A 79 -33.96 4.30 23.73
CA ALA A 79 -35.03 4.31 22.74
C ALA A 79 -36.01 3.12 22.90
N GLY A 80 -35.55 2.03 23.50
CA GLY A 80 -36.33 0.81 23.70
C GLY A 80 -36.32 -0.14 22.49
N PRO A 81 -36.53 -1.45 22.67
CA PRO A 81 -36.39 -2.44 21.59
C PRO A 81 -37.38 -2.23 20.44
N ALA A 82 -38.60 -1.75 20.72
CA ALA A 82 -39.61 -1.52 19.68
C ALA A 82 -39.21 -0.39 18.72
N ARG A 83 -38.60 0.68 19.24
CA ARG A 83 -38.12 1.80 18.44
C ARG A 83 -36.90 1.39 17.60
N LEU A 84 -35.94 0.69 18.20
CA LEU A 84 -34.76 0.19 17.49
C LEU A 84 -35.14 -0.81 16.40
N ARG A 85 -36.11 -1.70 16.66
CA ARG A 85 -36.68 -2.58 15.63
C ARG A 85 -37.21 -1.80 14.45
N ARG A 86 -38.02 -0.76 14.70
CA ARG A 86 -38.56 0.06 13.61
C ARG A 86 -37.47 0.72 12.78
N VAL A 87 -36.40 1.20 13.42
CA VAL A 87 -35.23 1.75 12.72
C VAL A 87 -34.59 0.70 11.81
N CYS A 88 -34.33 -0.50 12.34
CA CYS A 88 -33.68 -1.57 11.57
C CYS A 88 -34.56 -2.06 10.42
N GLU A 89 -35.87 -2.23 10.63
CA GLU A 89 -36.83 -2.64 9.59
C GLU A 89 -36.87 -1.63 8.43
N GLU A 90 -36.98 -0.34 8.73
CA GLU A 90 -37.04 0.71 7.71
C GLU A 90 -35.73 0.82 6.91
N LEU A 91 -34.58 0.79 7.59
CA LEU A 91 -33.27 0.84 6.92
C LEU A 91 -33.03 -0.39 6.05
N THR A 92 -33.33 -1.59 6.57
CA THR A 92 -33.16 -2.85 5.85
C THR A 92 -34.07 -2.88 4.62
N ALA A 93 -35.34 -2.53 4.77
CA ALA A 93 -36.28 -2.51 3.66
C ALA A 93 -35.92 -1.47 2.59
N ALA A 94 -35.42 -0.29 2.98
CA ALA A 94 -35.04 0.75 2.04
C ALA A 94 -33.79 0.42 1.23
N LEU A 95 -32.86 -0.38 1.79
CA LEU A 95 -31.59 -0.71 1.14
C LEU A 95 -31.55 -2.09 0.48
N ASP A 96 -32.60 -2.90 0.65
CA ASP A 96 -32.72 -4.18 -0.03
C ASP A 96 -32.61 -4.03 -1.57
N GLY A 97 -31.68 -4.76 -2.17
CA GLY A 97 -31.35 -4.66 -3.59
C GLY A 97 -30.64 -3.37 -4.03
N VAL A 98 -30.33 -2.44 -3.12
CA VAL A 98 -29.64 -1.17 -3.40
C VAL A 98 -28.17 -1.21 -2.99
N ALA A 99 -27.89 -1.54 -1.72
CA ALA A 99 -26.54 -1.60 -1.16
C ALA A 99 -26.49 -2.50 0.08
N GLU A 100 -25.34 -3.11 0.37
CA GLU A 100 -25.14 -3.85 1.62
C GLU A 100 -25.24 -2.90 2.83
N LEU A 101 -26.05 -3.24 3.82
CA LEU A 101 -26.27 -2.44 5.02
C LEU A 101 -25.46 -3.01 6.21
N ASP A 102 -24.49 -2.23 6.70
CA ASP A 102 -23.75 -2.53 7.92
C ASP A 102 -24.32 -1.74 9.10
N LEU A 103 -25.09 -2.42 9.97
CA LEU A 103 -25.67 -1.84 11.17
C LEU A 103 -24.74 -2.00 12.37
N ARG A 104 -24.52 -0.88 13.07
CA ARG A 104 -23.73 -0.84 14.30
C ARG A 104 -24.45 -0.03 15.37
N ILE A 105 -24.14 -0.28 16.63
CA ILE A 105 -24.62 0.53 17.76
C ILE A 105 -23.48 0.77 18.75
N HIS A 106 -23.33 2.01 19.21
CA HIS A 106 -22.41 2.35 20.30
C HIS A 106 -23.20 2.69 21.56
N THR A 107 -22.95 1.98 22.65
CA THR A 107 -23.72 2.10 23.90
C THR A 107 -22.79 2.10 25.11
N ASN A 108 -23.24 2.72 26.21
CA ASN A 108 -22.63 2.58 27.52
C ASN A 108 -22.86 1.20 28.16
N GLY A 109 -23.72 0.36 27.56
CA GLY A 109 -23.96 -1.03 27.94
C GLY A 109 -24.94 -1.23 29.10
N LEU A 110 -25.37 -0.19 29.82
CA LEU A 110 -26.14 -0.34 31.06
C LEU A 110 -27.49 -1.02 30.87
N GLN A 111 -28.14 -0.75 29.74
CA GLN A 111 -29.44 -1.31 29.39
C GLN A 111 -29.33 -2.60 28.56
N LEU A 112 -28.11 -3.04 28.22
CA LEU A 112 -27.92 -4.18 27.35
C LEU A 112 -28.43 -5.46 28.02
N SER A 113 -29.22 -6.22 27.28
CA SER A 113 -29.86 -7.45 27.75
C SER A 113 -30.08 -8.40 26.58
N SER A 114 -30.41 -9.66 26.86
CA SER A 114 -30.72 -10.65 25.82
C SER A 114 -31.83 -10.17 24.88
N ARG A 115 -32.82 -9.42 25.38
CA ARG A 115 -33.88 -8.85 24.54
C ARG A 115 -33.36 -7.89 23.45
N TYR A 116 -32.31 -7.12 23.75
CA TYR A 116 -31.68 -6.28 22.74
C TYR A 116 -30.79 -7.10 21.81
N LEU A 117 -30.03 -8.05 22.36
CA LEU A 117 -29.14 -8.88 21.56
C LEU A 117 -29.89 -9.81 20.60
N ASP A 118 -31.06 -10.33 20.99
CA ASP A 118 -31.94 -11.09 20.10
C ASP A 118 -32.43 -10.25 18.91
N LEU A 119 -32.77 -8.98 19.17
CA LEU A 119 -33.11 -8.03 18.11
C LEU A 119 -31.91 -7.73 17.22
N PHE A 120 -30.73 -7.53 17.82
CA PHE A 120 -29.52 -7.22 17.06
C PHE A 120 -29.05 -8.42 16.24
N ASP A 121 -29.24 -9.64 16.73
CA ASP A 121 -28.97 -10.87 15.98
C ASP A 121 -29.87 -10.97 14.73
N GLU A 122 -31.17 -10.66 14.88
CA GLU A 122 -32.14 -10.67 13.79
C GLU A 122 -31.76 -9.72 12.63
N PHE A 123 -31.19 -8.56 12.95
CA PHE A 123 -30.83 -7.52 11.96
C PHE A 123 -29.32 -7.40 11.71
N GLY A 124 -28.49 -8.27 12.30
CA GLY A 124 -27.03 -8.21 12.20
C GLY A 124 -26.38 -6.95 12.80
N VAL A 125 -26.99 -6.32 13.80
CA VAL A 125 -26.47 -5.09 14.43
C VAL A 125 -25.29 -5.41 15.34
N ARG A 126 -24.11 -4.88 15.04
CA ARG A 126 -22.91 -5.09 15.87
C ARG A 126 -22.77 -4.03 16.97
N VAL A 127 -22.34 -4.45 18.16
CA VAL A 127 -22.39 -3.67 19.40
C VAL A 127 -20.98 -3.26 19.85
N GLY A 128 -20.71 -1.96 19.87
CA GLY A 128 -19.55 -1.36 20.52
C GLY A 128 -19.90 -0.87 21.93
N ILE A 129 -19.06 -1.22 22.91
CA ILE A 129 -19.26 -0.83 24.32
C ILE A 129 -18.27 0.24 24.72
N SER A 130 -18.76 1.34 25.29
CA SER A 130 -17.88 2.33 25.90
C SER A 130 -17.39 1.88 27.28
N LEU A 131 -16.07 1.76 27.45
CA LEU A 131 -15.42 1.37 28.70
C LEU A 131 -13.99 1.93 28.73
N ASP A 132 -13.64 2.70 29.76
CA ASP A 132 -12.36 3.43 29.82
C ASP A 132 -11.24 2.68 30.57
N GLY A 133 -11.41 1.39 30.85
CA GLY A 133 -10.42 0.56 31.54
C GLY A 133 -10.99 -0.18 32.73
N ASP A 134 -10.17 -0.30 33.78
CA ASP A 134 -10.59 -0.87 35.05
C ASP A 134 -11.60 0.03 35.77
N ARG A 135 -12.08 -0.42 36.93
CA ARG A 135 -13.06 0.36 37.70
C ARG A 135 -12.52 1.73 38.09
N SER A 136 -11.23 1.83 38.45
CA SER A 136 -10.64 3.11 38.82
C SER A 136 -10.71 4.09 37.65
N ALA A 137 -10.23 3.69 36.47
CA ALA A 137 -10.25 4.53 35.28
C ALA A 137 -11.68 4.88 34.83
N ASN A 138 -12.56 3.88 34.74
CA ASN A 138 -13.95 4.09 34.33
C ASN A 138 -14.70 5.02 35.28
N ASP A 139 -14.58 4.81 36.59
CA ASP A 139 -15.28 5.61 37.59
C ASP A 139 -14.68 7.02 37.71
N ARG A 140 -13.57 7.41 37.06
CA ARG A 140 -13.16 8.83 37.05
C ARG A 140 -14.18 9.70 36.34
N HIS A 141 -14.84 9.16 35.33
CA HIS A 141 -15.71 9.93 34.45
C HIS A 141 -17.09 9.32 34.26
N ARG A 142 -17.21 8.00 34.06
CA ARG A 142 -18.47 7.33 33.67
C ARG A 142 -19.32 6.98 34.88
N ARG A 143 -19.90 7.99 35.54
CA ARG A 143 -20.76 7.82 36.72
C ARG A 143 -22.22 8.12 36.43
N PHE A 144 -23.08 7.53 37.24
CA PHE A 144 -24.45 8.00 37.37
C PHE A 144 -24.47 9.43 37.92
N ALA A 145 -25.55 10.17 37.67
CA ALA A 145 -25.72 11.55 38.17
C ALA A 145 -25.62 11.68 39.70
N ASP A 146 -25.86 10.59 40.44
CA ASP A 146 -25.71 10.52 41.90
C ASP A 146 -24.30 10.07 42.37
N GLY A 147 -23.36 9.93 41.43
CA GLY A 147 -21.97 9.56 41.69
C GLY A 147 -21.72 8.06 41.82
N ARG A 148 -22.74 7.19 41.70
CA ARG A 148 -22.54 5.74 41.72
C ARG A 148 -21.73 5.25 40.51
N THR A 149 -21.00 4.16 40.73
CA THR A 149 -20.24 3.45 39.68
C THR A 149 -21.16 2.84 38.63
N SER A 150 -20.75 2.93 37.37
CA SER A 150 -21.39 2.23 36.24
C SER A 150 -20.70 0.90 35.91
N HIS A 151 -19.43 0.75 36.28
CA HIS A 151 -18.53 -0.29 35.80
C HIS A 151 -19.06 -1.73 35.94
N PRO A 152 -19.64 -2.18 37.07
CA PRO A 152 -20.16 -3.55 37.18
C PRO A 152 -21.26 -3.88 36.16
N LEU A 153 -22.07 -2.89 35.78
CA LEU A 153 -23.14 -3.08 34.80
C LEU A 153 -22.57 -3.16 33.37
N VAL A 154 -21.55 -2.37 33.07
CA VAL A 154 -20.83 -2.44 31.78
C VAL A 154 -20.14 -3.80 31.63
N LEU A 155 -19.48 -4.31 32.67
CA LEU A 155 -18.87 -5.64 32.64
C LEU A 155 -19.89 -6.76 32.39
N LYS A 156 -21.10 -6.66 32.96
CA LYS A 156 -22.18 -7.61 32.70
C LYS A 156 -22.64 -7.56 31.23
N ALA A 157 -22.67 -6.39 30.62
CA ALA A 157 -22.98 -6.23 29.20
C ALA A 157 -21.92 -6.91 28.32
N VAL A 158 -20.64 -6.72 28.66
CA VAL A 158 -19.51 -7.37 27.96
C VAL A 158 -19.55 -8.89 28.15
N GLU A 159 -19.81 -9.39 29.36
CA GLU A 159 -19.96 -10.83 29.61
C GLU A 159 -21.08 -11.45 28.75
N LEU A 160 -22.20 -10.75 28.61
CA LEU A 160 -23.30 -11.20 27.77
C LEU A 160 -22.88 -11.26 26.29
N LEU A 161 -22.18 -10.25 25.78
CA LEU A 161 -21.62 -10.22 24.43
C LEU A 161 -20.53 -11.27 24.20
N ARG A 162 -19.82 -11.71 25.25
CA ARG A 162 -18.81 -12.77 25.15
C ARG A 162 -19.40 -14.18 25.15
N SER A 163 -20.67 -14.33 25.50
CA SER A 163 -21.32 -15.64 25.43
C SER A 163 -21.31 -16.18 24.00
N GLU A 164 -21.22 -17.51 23.85
CA GLU A 164 -21.17 -18.19 22.54
C GLU A 164 -22.29 -17.73 21.60
N ARG A 165 -23.49 -17.48 22.15
CA ARG A 165 -24.66 -17.04 21.39
C ARG A 165 -24.54 -15.65 20.77
N TYR A 166 -23.83 -14.72 21.40
CA TYR A 166 -23.81 -13.31 20.96
C TYR A 166 -22.41 -12.80 20.58
N ARG A 167 -21.39 -13.67 20.59
CA ARG A 167 -19.99 -13.30 20.35
C ARG A 167 -19.77 -12.61 19.01
N HIS A 168 -20.51 -13.01 17.98
CA HIS A 168 -20.44 -12.42 16.64
C HIS A 168 -21.01 -11.01 16.55
N LEU A 169 -21.87 -10.60 17.51
CA LEU A 169 -22.39 -9.25 17.60
C LEU A 169 -21.41 -8.29 18.29
N PHE A 170 -20.41 -8.78 19.01
CA PHE A 170 -19.48 -7.92 19.73
C PHE A 170 -18.56 -7.21 18.72
N LEU A 171 -18.66 -5.88 18.61
CA LEU A 171 -17.84 -5.07 17.71
C LEU A 171 -16.49 -4.71 18.32
N GLY A 172 -16.46 -4.44 19.63
CA GLY A 172 -15.26 -4.02 20.35
C GLY A 172 -15.54 -3.05 21.50
N LEU A 173 -14.46 -2.55 22.08
CA LEU A 173 -14.49 -1.56 23.16
C LEU A 173 -14.04 -0.19 22.66
N LEU A 174 -14.72 0.86 23.12
CA LEU A 174 -14.35 2.26 22.90
C LEU A 174 -13.88 2.86 24.23
N CYS A 175 -12.62 3.27 24.31
CA CYS A 175 -11.97 3.79 25.50
C CYS A 175 -11.56 5.24 25.28
N THR A 176 -12.13 6.17 26.04
CA THR A 176 -11.65 7.56 26.06
C THR A 176 -10.35 7.61 26.86
N ILE A 177 -9.29 8.19 26.30
CA ILE A 177 -8.00 8.30 26.96
C ILE A 177 -8.07 9.36 28.08
N ASP A 178 -7.66 8.99 29.29
CA ASP A 178 -7.33 9.90 30.38
C ASP A 178 -5.91 9.59 30.87
N VAL A 179 -5.00 10.53 30.63
CA VAL A 179 -3.57 10.44 30.94
C VAL A 179 -3.27 10.37 32.44
N ALA A 180 -4.26 10.66 33.30
CA ALA A 180 -4.11 10.45 34.74
C ALA A 180 -4.21 8.96 35.16
N ASN A 181 -4.64 8.08 34.25
CA ASN A 181 -4.63 6.64 34.48
C ASN A 181 -3.33 6.00 34.01
N ASP A 182 -2.91 4.94 34.68
CA ASP A 182 -1.79 4.12 34.21
C ASP A 182 -2.16 3.42 32.87
N PRO A 183 -1.42 3.66 31.77
CA PRO A 183 -1.77 3.14 30.45
C PRO A 183 -1.80 1.62 30.39
N VAL A 184 -0.84 0.97 31.04
CA VAL A 184 -0.70 -0.50 31.03
C VAL A 184 -1.85 -1.15 31.78
N THR A 185 -2.23 -0.60 32.95
CA THR A 185 -3.36 -1.09 33.74
C THR A 185 -4.67 -0.97 32.98
N VAL A 186 -4.91 0.17 32.29
CA VAL A 186 -6.08 0.36 31.44
C VAL A 186 -6.09 -0.67 30.30
N HIS A 187 -4.98 -0.80 29.59
CA HIS A 187 -4.87 -1.75 28.48
C HIS A 187 -5.10 -3.20 28.93
N ASP A 188 -4.38 -3.66 29.95
CA ASP A 188 -4.49 -5.03 30.46
C ASP A 188 -5.91 -5.34 30.95
N ALA A 189 -6.59 -4.38 31.58
CA ALA A 189 -7.99 -4.53 31.98
C ALA A 189 -8.94 -4.71 30.80
N LEU A 190 -8.74 -3.94 29.72
CA LEU A 190 -9.55 -4.05 28.51
C LEU A 190 -9.27 -5.36 27.76
N ILE A 191 -8.00 -5.76 27.64
CA ILE A 191 -7.59 -7.02 26.98
C ILE A 191 -8.12 -8.25 27.73
N ALA A 192 -8.16 -8.22 29.07
CA ALA A 192 -8.71 -9.33 29.87
C ALA A 192 -10.19 -9.64 29.56
N LEU A 193 -10.89 -8.69 28.94
CA LEU A 193 -12.27 -8.87 28.48
C LEU A 193 -12.37 -9.55 27.11
N ASP A 194 -11.25 -9.95 26.50
CA ASP A 194 -11.21 -10.61 25.19
C ASP A 194 -12.06 -9.90 24.11
N PRO A 195 -11.88 -8.59 23.90
CA PRO A 195 -12.64 -7.86 22.89
C PRO A 195 -12.13 -8.19 21.49
N PRO A 196 -12.98 -8.17 20.45
CA PRO A 196 -12.54 -8.36 19.07
C PRO A 196 -11.73 -7.17 18.52
N ARG A 197 -11.85 -5.99 19.14
CA ARG A 197 -11.13 -4.76 18.78
C ARG A 197 -11.16 -3.79 19.97
N ILE A 198 -10.13 -2.95 20.07
CA ILE A 198 -10.12 -1.77 20.97
C ILE A 198 -9.90 -0.50 20.16
N ASP A 199 -10.70 0.53 20.48
CA ASP A 199 -10.56 1.88 19.95
C ASP A 199 -10.20 2.84 21.10
N TYR A 200 -8.97 3.33 21.10
CA TYR A 200 -8.55 4.42 21.99
C TYR A 200 -8.88 5.77 21.34
N LEU A 201 -9.64 6.59 22.06
CA LEU A 201 -10.15 7.87 21.59
C LEU A 201 -9.50 9.01 22.37
N LEU A 202 -8.87 9.94 21.66
CA LEU A 202 -8.45 11.20 22.27
C LEU A 202 -9.71 11.96 22.74
N PRO A 203 -9.71 12.54 23.95
CA PRO A 203 -10.82 13.38 24.37
C PRO A 203 -11.00 14.56 23.40
N HIS A 204 -12.23 15.02 23.21
CA HIS A 204 -12.43 16.19 22.37
C HIS A 204 -11.97 17.44 23.10
N ALA A 205 -11.03 18.15 22.49
CA ALA A 205 -10.46 19.39 22.99
C ALA A 205 -10.22 20.36 21.83
N THR A 206 -10.04 21.64 22.14
CA THR A 206 -9.74 22.70 21.16
C THR A 206 -8.62 23.58 21.70
N TRP A 207 -8.12 24.54 20.94
CA TRP A 207 -7.16 25.50 21.50
C TRP A 207 -7.77 26.46 22.52
N ASP A 208 -9.09 26.67 22.46
CA ASP A 208 -9.81 27.51 23.41
C ASP A 208 -10.10 26.76 24.72
N ALA A 209 -10.24 25.43 24.64
CA ALA A 209 -10.37 24.52 25.77
C ALA A 209 -9.39 23.35 25.59
N PRO A 210 -8.08 23.55 25.90
CA PRO A 210 -7.05 22.56 25.64
C PRO A 210 -7.18 21.34 26.55
N PRO A 211 -6.67 20.17 26.12
CA PRO A 211 -6.76 18.96 26.90
C PRO A 211 -5.95 19.06 28.19
N ALA A 212 -6.41 18.38 29.24
CA ALA A 212 -5.69 18.31 30.51
C ALA A 212 -4.34 17.58 30.33
N ARG A 213 -3.28 18.15 30.90
CA ARG A 213 -1.90 17.63 30.89
C ARG A 213 -1.29 17.75 32.29
N PRO A 214 -1.69 16.91 33.25
CA PRO A 214 -1.25 17.02 34.64
C PRO A 214 0.26 16.81 34.81
N GLY A 215 0.90 16.00 33.94
CA GLY A 215 2.34 15.81 33.91
C GLY A 215 3.11 16.97 33.28
N GLY A 216 2.42 17.90 32.59
CA GLY A 216 3.00 19.08 31.96
C GLY A 216 3.79 18.81 30.69
N SER A 217 3.87 17.55 30.23
CA SER A 217 4.53 17.20 28.97
C SER A 217 3.67 17.64 27.77
N PRO A 218 4.26 18.29 26.75
CA PRO A 218 3.54 18.63 25.51
C PRO A 218 3.13 17.38 24.72
N THR A 219 3.68 16.20 25.05
CA THR A 219 3.45 14.91 24.39
C THR A 219 2.82 13.86 25.32
N GLU A 220 2.23 14.28 26.44
CA GLU A 220 1.69 13.38 27.48
C GLU A 220 0.69 12.33 26.95
N TYR A 221 -0.14 12.68 25.96
CA TYR A 221 -1.07 11.70 25.35
C TYR A 221 -0.31 10.72 24.46
N ALA A 222 0.70 11.17 23.72
CA ALA A 222 1.54 10.27 22.93
C ALA A 222 2.33 9.30 23.80
N GLU A 223 2.89 9.77 24.91
CA GLU A 223 3.62 8.95 25.88
C GLU A 223 2.71 7.84 26.43
N TRP A 224 1.48 8.21 26.83
CA TRP A 224 0.47 7.25 27.28
C TRP A 224 0.12 6.21 26.20
N ILE A 225 -0.16 6.66 24.97
CA ILE A 225 -0.54 5.80 23.85
C ILE A 225 0.64 4.89 23.44
N LEU A 226 1.87 5.39 23.44
CA LEU A 226 3.06 4.61 23.10
C LEU A 226 3.37 3.55 24.17
N ALA A 227 3.12 3.83 25.45
CA ALA A 227 3.21 2.80 26.49
C ALA A 227 2.19 1.67 26.27
N VAL A 228 0.96 2.01 25.83
CA VAL A 228 -0.02 1.00 25.40
C VAL A 228 0.46 0.24 24.17
N PHE A 229 1.05 0.93 23.19
CA PHE A 229 1.60 0.29 21.99
C PHE A 229 2.69 -0.72 22.34
N ASP A 230 3.63 -0.35 23.19
CA ASP A 230 4.72 -1.23 23.66
C ASP A 230 4.15 -2.45 24.37
N ARG A 231 3.18 -2.26 25.27
CA ARG A 231 2.50 -3.38 25.96
C ARG A 231 1.76 -4.31 24.99
N TRP A 232 1.09 -3.74 24.00
CA TRP A 232 0.35 -4.48 22.98
C TRP A 232 1.29 -5.31 22.08
N GLU A 233 2.46 -4.78 21.72
CA GLU A 233 3.52 -5.50 21.01
C GLU A 233 4.09 -6.65 21.84
N GLU A 234 4.42 -6.40 23.11
CA GLU A 234 4.93 -7.41 24.05
C GLU A 234 3.99 -8.60 24.20
N GLN A 235 2.67 -8.35 24.16
CA GLN A 235 1.63 -9.38 24.23
C GLN A 235 1.39 -10.10 22.89
N GLY A 236 2.12 -9.76 21.83
CA GLY A 236 1.97 -10.37 20.51
C GLY A 236 0.76 -9.88 19.72
N ARG A 237 0.31 -8.63 19.97
CA ARG A 237 -0.84 -7.99 19.31
C ARG A 237 -2.15 -8.79 19.44
N PRO A 238 -2.60 -9.10 20.67
CA PRO A 238 -3.69 -10.05 20.91
C PRO A 238 -5.04 -9.64 20.29
N VAL A 239 -5.27 -8.33 20.12
CA VAL A 239 -6.47 -7.78 19.48
C VAL A 239 -6.10 -6.61 18.57
N PRO A 240 -6.80 -6.39 17.45
CA PRO A 240 -6.69 -5.17 16.66
C PRO A 240 -6.92 -3.88 17.48
N VAL A 241 -6.03 -2.90 17.31
CA VAL A 241 -6.21 -1.54 17.86
C VAL A 241 -6.26 -0.55 16.70
N ARG A 242 -7.42 0.06 16.45
CA ARG A 242 -7.66 0.84 15.20
C ARG A 242 -6.70 2.02 15.02
N LEU A 243 -6.31 2.67 16.12
CA LEU A 243 -5.34 3.76 16.11
C LEU A 243 -3.97 3.29 15.61
N PHE A 244 -3.49 2.15 16.12
CA PHE A 244 -2.19 1.58 15.74
C PHE A 244 -2.21 1.06 14.30
N GLU A 245 -3.28 0.37 13.90
CA GLU A 245 -3.46 -0.11 12.53
C GLU A 245 -3.45 1.05 11.52
N SER A 246 -4.06 2.19 11.86
CA SER A 246 -4.06 3.38 11.00
C SER A 246 -2.66 3.97 10.82
N VAL A 247 -1.87 4.08 11.90
CA VAL A 247 -0.49 4.58 11.82
C VAL A 247 0.39 3.61 11.04
N LEU A 248 0.33 2.31 11.34
CA LEU A 248 1.11 1.27 10.64
C LEU A 248 0.78 1.22 9.15
N SER A 249 -0.52 1.27 8.80
CA SER A 249 -0.98 1.29 7.41
C SER A 249 -0.44 2.51 6.66
N THR A 250 -0.58 3.71 7.23
CA THR A 250 -0.13 4.97 6.59
C THR A 250 1.39 5.06 6.43
N LEU A 251 2.16 4.53 7.39
CA LEU A 251 3.62 4.42 7.31
C LEU A 251 4.08 3.48 6.18
N ASN A 252 3.26 2.48 5.84
CA ASN A 252 3.51 1.55 4.75
C ASN A 252 2.80 1.93 3.43
N GLY A 253 2.37 3.19 3.29
CA GLY A 253 1.75 3.70 2.06
C GLY A 253 0.26 3.39 1.91
N GLY A 254 -0.36 2.66 2.84
CA GLY A 254 -1.79 2.44 2.92
C GLY A 254 -2.59 3.67 3.41
N PRO A 255 -3.93 3.55 3.47
CA PRO A 255 -4.82 4.58 4.00
C PRO A 255 -4.91 4.54 5.54
N SER A 256 -5.43 5.61 6.14
CA SER A 256 -5.89 5.60 7.54
C SER A 256 -7.21 4.83 7.66
N LEU A 257 -7.48 4.23 8.83
CA LEU A 257 -8.72 3.50 9.14
C LEU A 257 -9.65 4.30 10.08
N THR A 258 -9.36 5.59 10.25
CA THR A 258 -10.14 6.52 11.10
C THR A 258 -10.12 7.92 10.50
N GLU A 259 -11.19 8.70 10.70
CA GLU A 259 -11.21 10.12 10.34
C GLU A 259 -10.31 11.00 11.24
N SER A 260 -9.92 10.50 12.41
CA SER A 260 -9.08 11.25 13.35
C SER A 260 -7.62 11.37 12.88
N LEU A 261 -7.21 10.55 11.91
CA LEU A 261 -5.87 10.46 11.37
C LEU A 261 -5.90 10.36 9.84
N GLY A 262 -4.83 10.78 9.20
CA GLY A 262 -4.64 10.68 7.77
C GLY A 262 -5.40 11.72 6.95
N LEU A 263 -5.15 11.71 5.64
CA LEU A 263 -5.68 12.69 4.68
C LEU A 263 -6.90 12.19 3.91
N ALA A 264 -7.45 11.04 4.29
CA ALA A 264 -8.64 10.50 3.64
C ALA A 264 -9.83 11.46 3.84
N PRO A 265 -10.67 11.65 2.82
CA PRO A 265 -11.81 12.53 2.93
C PRO A 265 -12.85 11.97 3.92
N THR A 266 -13.49 12.85 4.70
CA THR A 266 -14.63 12.43 5.53
C THR A 266 -15.87 12.18 4.68
N ASP A 267 -16.47 10.99 4.84
CA ASP A 267 -17.69 10.54 4.19
C ASP A 267 -18.82 10.24 5.21
N LEU A 268 -18.84 11.02 6.30
CA LEU A 268 -19.78 10.92 7.42
C LEU A 268 -20.77 12.09 7.48
N VAL A 269 -22.03 11.78 7.79
CA VAL A 269 -23.08 12.75 8.16
C VAL A 269 -23.82 12.28 9.42
N VAL A 270 -24.21 13.23 10.27
CA VAL A 270 -25.02 12.96 11.46
C VAL A 270 -26.48 13.26 11.16
N VAL A 271 -27.38 12.36 11.55
CA VAL A 271 -28.82 12.60 11.56
C VAL A 271 -29.28 12.68 13.01
N GLU A 272 -29.74 13.86 13.42
CA GLU A 272 -30.26 14.10 14.78
C GLU A 272 -31.67 13.53 14.97
N THR A 273 -32.10 13.39 16.23
CA THR A 273 -33.40 12.79 16.59
C THR A 273 -34.64 13.45 15.97
N ASP A 274 -34.54 14.70 15.51
CA ASP A 274 -35.62 15.41 14.81
C ASP A 274 -35.47 15.41 13.28
N GLY A 275 -34.52 14.66 12.74
CA GLY A 275 -34.25 14.57 11.30
C GLY A 275 -33.34 15.68 10.77
N THR A 276 -32.81 16.56 11.63
CA THR A 276 -31.79 17.53 11.21
C THR A 276 -30.53 16.82 10.75
N LEU A 277 -29.93 17.32 9.66
CA LEU A 277 -28.67 16.85 9.12
C LEU A 277 -27.55 17.74 9.60
N GLU A 278 -26.57 17.16 10.27
CA GLU A 278 -25.42 17.85 10.81
C GLU A 278 -24.12 17.31 10.19
N GLN A 279 -23.06 18.09 10.33
CA GLN A 279 -21.69 17.63 10.10
C GLN A 279 -21.31 16.55 11.14
N VAL A 280 -20.02 16.27 11.32
CA VAL A 280 -19.59 15.39 12.43
C VAL A 280 -19.96 15.99 13.77
N ASP A 281 -20.45 15.16 14.69
CA ASP A 281 -20.90 15.58 16.02
C ASP A 281 -19.78 16.12 16.90
N SER A 282 -18.54 15.67 16.70
CA SER A 282 -17.37 16.20 17.40
C SER A 282 -17.24 17.73 17.29
N LEU A 283 -17.73 18.36 16.21
CA LEU A 283 -17.72 19.82 16.06
C LEU A 283 -18.44 20.56 17.19
N LYS A 284 -19.39 19.91 17.88
CA LYS A 284 -20.09 20.43 19.07
C LYS A 284 -19.14 20.84 20.20
N SER A 285 -17.89 20.35 20.19
CA SER A 285 -16.85 20.79 21.12
C SER A 285 -16.24 22.15 20.83
N ALA A 286 -16.45 22.72 19.63
CA ALA A 286 -15.86 23.99 19.23
C ALA A 286 -16.66 25.19 19.77
N TYR A 287 -17.94 25.28 19.42
CA TYR A 287 -18.86 26.35 19.81
C TYR A 287 -20.31 25.94 19.55
N GLU A 288 -21.28 26.69 20.09
CA GLU A 288 -22.71 26.45 19.89
C GLU A 288 -23.09 26.49 18.40
N GLY A 289 -23.70 25.42 17.89
CA GLY A 289 -24.14 25.30 16.50
C GLY A 289 -23.04 24.96 15.50
N ALA A 290 -21.82 24.63 15.95
CA ALA A 290 -20.69 24.35 15.06
C ALA A 290 -20.93 23.20 14.07
N ALA A 291 -21.75 22.21 14.43
CA ALA A 291 -22.09 21.08 13.58
C ALA A 291 -23.25 21.37 12.60
N ALA A 292 -23.95 22.50 12.75
CA ALA A 292 -25.15 22.79 11.97
C ALA A 292 -24.86 22.93 10.47
N THR A 293 -25.76 22.40 9.64
CA THR A 293 -25.74 22.61 8.18
C THR A 293 -26.94 23.40 7.68
N GLY A 294 -28.00 23.52 8.50
CA GLY A 294 -29.29 24.08 8.11
C GLY A 294 -30.19 23.12 7.31
N PHE A 295 -29.77 21.87 7.12
CA PHE A 295 -30.52 20.87 6.36
C PHE A 295 -31.28 19.87 7.25
N ASP A 296 -32.26 19.20 6.65
CA ASP A 296 -33.10 18.18 7.27
C ASP A 296 -33.48 17.09 6.25
N VAL A 297 -33.75 15.87 6.71
CA VAL A 297 -34.10 14.71 5.85
C VAL A 297 -35.44 14.86 5.13
N PHE A 298 -36.31 15.75 5.60
CA PHE A 298 -37.65 15.93 5.04
C PHE A 298 -37.58 16.70 3.72
N ARG A 299 -36.68 17.68 3.63
CA ARG A 299 -36.57 18.59 2.49
C ARG A 299 -35.33 18.33 1.64
N HIS A 300 -34.23 17.88 2.23
CA HIS A 300 -32.93 17.86 1.57
C HIS A 300 -32.40 16.43 1.37
N SER A 301 -31.66 16.26 0.29
CA SER A 301 -30.90 15.06 -0.04
C SER A 301 -29.55 15.04 0.68
N PHE A 302 -28.97 13.84 0.84
CA PHE A 302 -27.61 13.70 1.35
C PHE A 302 -26.56 14.33 0.44
N ASP A 303 -26.80 14.42 -0.86
CA ASP A 303 -25.93 15.13 -1.79
C ASP A 303 -25.85 16.64 -1.55
N GLU A 304 -26.99 17.27 -1.22
CA GLU A 304 -27.01 18.69 -0.87
C GLU A 304 -26.17 18.94 0.40
N VAL A 305 -26.25 18.05 1.38
CA VAL A 305 -25.43 18.12 2.58
C VAL A 305 -23.96 17.84 2.29
N ALA A 306 -23.65 16.88 1.42
CA ALA A 306 -22.28 16.59 1.01
C ALA A 306 -21.64 17.79 0.28
N ALA A 307 -22.44 18.62 -0.39
CA ALA A 307 -22.00 19.86 -1.01
C ALA A 307 -21.83 21.04 -0.02
N HIS A 308 -22.29 20.92 1.23
CA HIS A 308 -22.19 21.98 2.24
C HIS A 308 -20.73 22.40 2.49
N PRO A 309 -20.39 23.70 2.52
CA PRO A 309 -19.00 24.15 2.68
C PRO A 309 -18.25 23.56 3.90
N GLY A 310 -18.93 23.44 5.04
CA GLY A 310 -18.36 22.83 6.25
C GLY A 310 -18.09 21.31 6.14
N VAL A 311 -18.84 20.60 5.29
CA VAL A 311 -18.53 19.20 4.95
C VAL A 311 -17.38 19.17 3.96
N ARG A 312 -17.46 19.98 2.90
CA ARG A 312 -16.48 20.01 1.82
C ARG A 312 -15.06 20.29 2.28
N VAL A 313 -14.85 21.19 3.24
CA VAL A 313 -13.50 21.52 3.74
C VAL A 313 -12.76 20.30 4.30
N ARG A 314 -13.49 19.31 4.84
CA ARG A 314 -12.94 18.07 5.41
C ARG A 314 -12.76 16.96 4.36
N GLN A 315 -13.20 17.18 3.13
CA GLN A 315 -13.02 16.26 1.99
C GLN A 315 -11.85 16.65 1.08
N LEU A 316 -11.12 17.73 1.41
CA LEU A 316 -10.06 18.27 0.55
C LEU A 316 -8.69 17.58 0.73
N GLY A 317 -8.58 16.62 1.66
CA GLY A 317 -7.31 15.98 2.00
C GLY A 317 -6.23 17.01 2.34
N LEU A 318 -5.09 16.94 1.65
CA LEU A 318 -3.97 17.86 1.86
C LEU A 318 -4.33 19.34 1.64
N ALA A 319 -5.25 19.64 0.71
CA ALA A 319 -5.66 21.02 0.47
C ALA A 319 -6.56 21.58 1.58
N GLY A 320 -7.08 20.72 2.46
CA GLY A 320 -7.92 21.08 3.61
C GLY A 320 -7.15 21.30 4.91
N VAL A 321 -5.82 21.18 4.91
CA VAL A 321 -4.98 21.45 6.10
C VAL A 321 -4.19 22.74 5.94
N GLY A 322 -3.80 23.33 7.07
CA GLY A 322 -3.02 24.57 7.12
C GLY A 322 -1.64 24.47 6.47
N PRO A 323 -0.97 25.61 6.18
CA PRO A 323 0.35 25.64 5.54
C PRO A 323 1.43 24.88 6.33
N GLU A 324 1.39 24.96 7.66
CA GLU A 324 2.31 24.22 8.54
C GLU A 324 2.17 22.71 8.35
N CYS A 325 0.92 22.19 8.36
CA CYS A 325 0.67 20.78 8.13
C CYS A 325 1.05 20.34 6.72
N ARG A 326 0.82 21.17 5.68
CA ARG A 326 1.15 20.81 4.29
C ARG A 326 2.64 20.55 4.04
N GLN A 327 3.51 21.12 4.88
CA GLN A 327 4.97 20.95 4.83
C GLN A 327 5.48 19.94 5.87
N CYS A 328 4.60 19.38 6.69
CA CYS A 328 4.99 18.50 7.80
C CYS A 328 5.24 17.05 7.29
N PRO A 329 6.41 16.45 7.58
CA PRO A 329 6.76 15.10 7.11
C PRO A 329 5.84 13.97 7.60
N VAL A 330 5.04 14.20 8.65
CA VAL A 330 4.12 13.20 9.21
C VAL A 330 2.65 13.45 8.81
N VAL A 331 2.35 14.50 8.04
CA VAL A 331 0.97 14.92 7.75
C VAL A 331 0.15 13.86 7.05
N ARG A 332 0.78 13.00 6.25
CA ARG A 332 0.11 11.87 5.60
C ARG A 332 -0.51 10.91 6.60
N SER A 333 0.17 10.70 7.74
CA SER A 333 -0.28 9.80 8.81
C SER A 333 -1.18 10.54 9.81
N CYS A 334 -0.82 11.75 10.25
CA CYS A 334 -1.61 12.47 11.25
C CYS A 334 -2.83 13.20 10.67
N GLY A 335 -2.79 13.58 9.39
CA GLY A 335 -3.86 14.32 8.72
C GLY A 335 -4.05 15.76 9.17
N GLY A 336 -3.19 16.27 10.07
CA GLY A 336 -3.44 17.49 10.86
C GLY A 336 -4.34 17.25 12.09
N GLY A 337 -4.62 15.98 12.44
CA GLY A 337 -5.56 15.57 13.49
C GLY A 337 -7.03 15.82 13.13
N LEU A 338 -7.94 15.40 14.01
CA LEU A 338 -9.37 15.62 13.84
C LEU A 338 -9.68 17.11 13.64
N TYR A 339 -10.55 17.44 12.68
CA TYR A 339 -10.82 18.82 12.29
C TYR A 339 -11.24 19.71 13.47
N THR A 340 -12.14 19.21 14.33
CA THR A 340 -12.58 19.88 15.57
C THR A 340 -11.41 20.30 16.46
N HIS A 341 -10.37 19.47 16.58
CA HIS A 341 -9.23 19.73 17.45
C HIS A 341 -8.36 20.90 17.01
N ARG A 342 -8.60 21.45 15.81
CA ARG A 342 -7.88 22.62 15.26
C ARG A 342 -8.52 23.95 15.63
N TYR A 343 -9.74 23.93 16.18
CA TYR A 343 -10.49 25.13 16.46
C TYR A 343 -9.75 26.05 17.43
N ARG A 344 -9.65 27.34 17.05
CA ARG A 344 -9.14 28.43 17.86
C ARG A 344 -9.87 29.72 17.49
N SER A 345 -10.71 30.26 18.37
CA SER A 345 -11.46 31.49 18.08
C SER A 345 -10.55 32.69 17.79
N ALA A 346 -9.38 32.75 18.45
CA ALA A 346 -8.40 33.82 18.25
C ALA A 346 -7.87 33.92 16.80
N ASN A 347 -7.93 32.84 16.01
CA ASN A 347 -7.50 32.90 14.60
C ASN A 347 -8.40 33.80 13.76
N GLU A 348 -9.71 33.83 14.04
CA GLU A 348 -10.66 34.68 13.32
C GLU A 348 -10.33 36.16 13.54
N THR A 349 -9.97 36.52 14.78
CA THR A 349 -9.55 37.88 15.12
C THR A 349 -8.25 38.30 14.42
N ALA A 350 -7.43 37.33 13.99
CA ALA A 350 -6.21 37.53 13.23
C ALA A 350 -6.40 37.43 11.69
N GLY A 351 -7.65 37.36 11.22
CA GLY A 351 -7.98 37.27 9.79
C GLY A 351 -7.68 35.91 9.16
N ARG A 352 -7.57 34.84 9.97
CA ARG A 352 -7.38 33.45 9.53
C ARG A 352 -8.62 32.62 9.84
N GLY A 353 -8.83 31.50 9.16
CA GLY A 353 -9.92 30.59 9.49
C GLY A 353 -9.73 29.96 10.87
N ALA A 354 -10.80 29.82 11.65
CA ALA A 354 -10.75 29.27 13.01
C ALA A 354 -10.13 27.85 13.10
N PHE A 355 -10.19 27.09 12.01
CA PHE A 355 -9.72 25.70 11.91
C PHE A 355 -8.44 25.53 11.06
N ASP A 356 -7.82 26.64 10.61
CA ASP A 356 -6.64 26.59 9.73
C ASP A 356 -5.35 26.21 10.46
N GLY A 357 -5.38 26.21 11.80
CA GLY A 357 -4.25 25.86 12.65
C GLY A 357 -4.01 24.34 12.75
N PRO A 358 -2.86 23.94 13.33
CA PRO A 358 -2.63 22.54 13.68
C PRO A 358 -3.60 22.10 14.79
N SER A 359 -3.79 20.79 14.94
CA SER A 359 -4.54 20.22 16.06
C SER A 359 -3.94 20.62 17.41
N VAL A 360 -4.78 20.76 18.44
CA VAL A 360 -4.32 20.92 19.84
C VAL A 360 -3.49 19.71 20.34
N TYR A 361 -3.55 18.59 19.62
CA TYR A 361 -2.72 17.40 19.82
C TYR A 361 -1.54 17.30 18.84
N CYS A 362 -1.15 18.36 18.14
CA CYS A 362 -0.14 18.28 17.07
C CYS A 362 1.17 17.64 17.54
N ALA A 363 1.68 18.06 18.71
CA ALA A 363 2.90 17.50 19.28
C ALA A 363 2.74 16.00 19.61
N ASP A 364 1.61 15.61 20.21
CA ASP A 364 1.34 14.20 20.51
C ASP A 364 1.22 13.36 19.23
N LEU A 365 0.51 13.84 18.21
CA LEU A 365 0.32 13.11 16.97
C LEU A 365 1.65 12.91 16.23
N GLU A 366 2.51 13.93 16.20
CA GLU A 366 3.86 13.78 15.65
C GLU A 366 4.69 12.78 16.44
N ALA A 367 4.72 12.89 17.77
CA ALA A 367 5.46 11.97 18.64
C ALA A 367 4.94 10.53 18.53
N LEU A 368 3.63 10.33 18.39
CA LEU A 368 3.01 9.03 18.20
C LEU A 368 3.43 8.39 16.87
N VAL A 369 3.29 9.13 15.76
CA VAL A 369 3.64 8.60 14.42
C VAL A 369 5.12 8.24 14.36
N ARG A 370 6.00 9.15 14.79
CA ARG A 370 7.45 8.89 14.82
C ARG A 370 7.81 7.78 15.80
N GLY A 371 7.16 7.76 16.97
CA GLY A 371 7.38 6.75 18.00
C GLY A 371 7.05 5.35 17.53
N ILE A 372 5.94 5.17 16.81
CA ILE A 372 5.56 3.89 16.18
C ILE A 372 6.51 3.57 15.02
N GLU A 373 6.85 4.54 14.18
CA GLU A 373 7.82 4.37 13.09
C GLU A 373 9.16 3.83 13.63
N THR A 374 9.75 4.47 14.63
CA THR A 374 11.02 4.01 15.24
C THR A 374 10.94 2.59 15.78
N ARG A 375 9.81 2.20 16.40
CA ARG A 375 9.61 0.85 16.98
C ARG A 375 9.39 -0.24 15.94
N THR A 376 8.96 0.14 14.73
CA THR A 376 8.52 -0.82 13.71
C THR A 376 9.35 -0.77 12.44
N ALA A 377 10.20 0.24 12.25
CA ALA A 377 10.96 0.45 11.03
C ALA A 377 11.73 -0.79 10.59
N ALA A 378 12.49 -1.42 11.48
CA ALA A 378 13.27 -2.63 11.17
C ALA A 378 12.42 -3.80 10.65
N ARG A 379 11.13 -3.88 11.01
CA ARG A 379 10.19 -4.91 10.52
C ARG A 379 9.42 -4.47 9.28
N LEU A 380 9.26 -3.16 9.07
CA LEU A 380 8.49 -2.58 7.97
C LEU A 380 9.34 -2.31 6.73
N VAL A 381 10.66 -2.16 6.86
CA VAL A 381 11.56 -2.06 5.70
C VAL A 381 11.59 -3.40 4.98
N PRO A 382 11.17 -3.49 3.70
CA PRO A 382 11.33 -4.72 2.92
C PRO A 382 12.81 -5.01 2.75
N GLY A 383 13.26 -6.24 3.04
CA GLY A 383 14.69 -6.53 3.01
C GLY A 383 15.31 -6.42 1.61
N ALA A 384 14.51 -6.49 0.54
CA ALA A 384 14.90 -6.12 -0.83
C ALA A 384 15.44 -4.67 -0.96
N VAL A 385 15.03 -3.76 -0.08
CA VAL A 385 15.56 -2.38 -0.05
C VAL A 385 16.99 -2.36 0.49
N THR A 386 17.27 -3.14 1.53
CA THR A 386 18.53 -3.13 2.27
C THR A 386 19.56 -4.14 1.78
N ASP A 387 19.12 -5.24 1.13
CA ASP A 387 19.98 -6.32 0.64
C ASP A 387 19.72 -6.58 -0.86
N PRO A 388 20.72 -6.36 -1.75
CA PRO A 388 20.62 -6.71 -3.16
C PRO A 388 20.31 -8.18 -3.44
N GLY A 389 20.78 -9.11 -2.61
CA GLY A 389 20.47 -10.54 -2.73
C GLY A 389 19.01 -10.84 -2.47
N GLU A 390 18.41 -10.17 -1.47
CA GLU A 390 16.97 -10.25 -1.22
C GLU A 390 16.14 -9.62 -2.34
N LEU A 391 16.63 -8.56 -2.99
CA LEU A 391 15.97 -8.00 -4.17
C LEU A 391 15.92 -9.01 -5.33
N VAL A 392 17.04 -9.70 -5.60
CA VAL A 392 17.07 -10.76 -6.62
C VAL A 392 16.13 -11.90 -6.26
N ALA A 393 16.09 -12.32 -4.98
CA ALA A 393 15.19 -13.36 -4.52
C ALA A 393 13.71 -12.96 -4.65
N ALA A 394 13.35 -11.73 -4.27
CA ALA A 394 11.99 -11.20 -4.38
C ALA A 394 11.56 -11.09 -5.86
N GLU A 395 12.45 -10.64 -6.75
CA GLU A 395 12.18 -10.63 -8.19
C GLU A 395 12.00 -12.04 -8.76
N HIS A 396 12.75 -13.01 -8.27
CA HIS A 396 12.56 -14.41 -8.67
C HIS A 396 11.21 -14.96 -8.19
N GLU A 397 10.84 -14.71 -6.94
CA GLU A 397 9.54 -15.11 -6.37
C GLU A 397 8.37 -14.47 -7.13
N LEU A 398 8.47 -13.20 -7.48
CA LEU A 398 7.46 -12.50 -8.28
C LEU A 398 7.32 -13.12 -9.68
N THR A 399 8.42 -13.56 -10.30
CA THR A 399 8.36 -14.30 -11.58
C THR A 399 7.62 -15.63 -11.44
N ARG A 400 7.89 -16.40 -10.38
CA ARG A 400 7.15 -17.65 -10.10
C ARG A 400 5.66 -17.39 -9.83
N THR A 401 5.35 -16.34 -9.09
CA THR A 401 3.97 -15.92 -8.81
C THR A 401 3.22 -15.56 -10.09
N LEU A 402 3.85 -14.85 -11.02
CA LEU A 402 3.27 -14.54 -12.33
C LEU A 402 3.06 -15.79 -13.19
N LEU A 403 3.97 -16.78 -13.14
CA LEU A 403 3.80 -18.05 -13.82
C LEU A 403 2.61 -18.85 -13.25
N ALA A 404 2.46 -18.90 -11.92
CA ALA A 404 1.29 -19.49 -11.27
C ALA A 404 -0.01 -18.74 -11.63
N ARG A 405 0.04 -17.40 -11.67
CA ARG A 405 -1.11 -16.59 -12.10
C ARG A 405 -1.49 -16.86 -13.55
N LEU A 406 -0.52 -17.01 -14.45
CA LEU A 406 -0.76 -17.37 -15.84
C LEU A 406 -1.47 -18.72 -15.94
N HIS A 407 -1.03 -19.72 -15.17
CA HIS A 407 -1.71 -21.01 -15.11
C HIS A 407 -3.18 -20.87 -14.69
N ALA A 408 -3.46 -20.10 -13.63
CA ALA A 408 -4.81 -19.84 -13.15
C ALA A 408 -5.67 -19.09 -14.20
N ASP A 409 -5.14 -18.03 -14.82
CA ASP A 409 -5.85 -17.20 -15.79
C ASP A 409 -6.15 -17.95 -17.11
N LEU A 410 -5.32 -18.92 -17.49
CA LEU A 410 -5.62 -19.78 -18.62
C LEU A 410 -6.88 -20.61 -18.36
N ALA A 411 -7.13 -21.05 -17.12
CA ALA A 411 -8.34 -21.78 -16.72
C ALA A 411 -8.69 -22.95 -17.68
N GLY A 412 -7.67 -23.74 -18.06
CA GLY A 412 -7.82 -24.87 -19.00
C GLY A 412 -7.78 -24.52 -20.49
N ARG A 413 -7.84 -23.23 -20.86
CA ARG A 413 -7.78 -22.77 -22.27
C ARG A 413 -6.42 -22.99 -22.95
N GLY A 414 -5.38 -23.33 -22.19
CA GLY A 414 -4.04 -23.61 -22.72
C GLY A 414 -3.92 -24.93 -23.51
N GLY A 415 -4.93 -25.80 -23.42
CA GLY A 415 -4.97 -27.07 -24.14
C GLY A 415 -3.96 -28.12 -23.62
N PRO A 416 -3.81 -29.25 -24.33
CA PRO A 416 -2.95 -30.35 -23.90
C PRO A 416 -1.46 -29.97 -23.86
N GLU A 417 -1.03 -29.05 -24.72
CA GLU A 417 0.37 -28.59 -24.76
C GLU A 417 0.76 -27.85 -23.49
N TRP A 418 -0.08 -26.91 -23.03
CA TRP A 418 0.14 -26.25 -21.75
C TRP A 418 0.08 -27.23 -20.58
N ALA A 419 -0.91 -28.13 -20.57
CA ALA A 419 -1.07 -29.10 -19.49
C ALA A 419 0.17 -30.00 -19.35
N GLU A 420 0.72 -30.45 -20.47
CA GLU A 420 1.95 -31.25 -20.49
C GLU A 420 3.17 -30.43 -20.08
N ALA A 421 3.37 -29.23 -20.63
CA ALA A 421 4.47 -28.36 -20.24
C ALA A 421 4.44 -28.05 -18.74
N TRP A 422 3.26 -27.73 -18.19
CA TRP A 422 3.07 -27.48 -16.76
C TRP A 422 3.43 -28.69 -15.89
N ARG A 423 2.96 -29.88 -16.28
CA ARG A 423 3.29 -31.14 -15.59
C ARG A 423 4.79 -31.42 -15.63
N LEU A 424 5.44 -31.22 -16.79
CA LEU A 424 6.87 -31.42 -16.95
C LEU A 424 7.69 -30.38 -16.17
N THR A 425 7.23 -29.13 -16.08
CA THR A 425 7.87 -28.09 -15.24
C THR A 425 7.97 -28.52 -13.78
N ALA A 426 6.94 -29.17 -13.24
CA ALA A 426 6.99 -29.71 -11.89
C ALA A 426 8.00 -30.85 -11.71
N LEU A 427 8.34 -31.59 -12.78
CA LEU A 427 9.35 -32.66 -12.73
C LEU A 427 10.78 -32.14 -12.83
N VAL A 428 10.97 -30.92 -13.36
CA VAL A 428 12.29 -30.28 -13.51
C VAL A 428 12.51 -29.16 -12.49
N ASP A 429 11.62 -29.05 -11.50
CA ASP A 429 11.70 -28.05 -10.45
C ASP A 429 12.96 -28.26 -9.60
N GLY A 430 13.79 -27.24 -9.54
CA GLY A 430 15.13 -27.28 -8.97
C GLY A 430 16.05 -26.21 -9.57
N PRO A 431 17.38 -26.28 -9.30
CA PRO A 431 18.32 -25.21 -9.64
C PRO A 431 18.34 -24.83 -11.13
N GLY A 432 18.13 -25.81 -12.02
CA GLY A 432 18.08 -25.57 -13.46
C GLY A 432 16.85 -24.76 -13.88
N LEU A 433 15.69 -24.96 -13.25
CA LEU A 433 14.50 -24.16 -13.50
C LEU A 433 14.64 -22.77 -12.88
N ASP A 434 15.21 -22.68 -11.67
CA ASP A 434 15.47 -21.41 -10.99
C ASP A 434 16.33 -20.49 -11.86
N GLU A 435 17.41 -21.01 -12.43
CA GLU A 435 18.30 -20.22 -13.31
C GLU A 435 17.57 -19.71 -14.56
N VAL A 436 16.74 -20.54 -15.20
CA VAL A 436 16.02 -20.18 -16.43
C VAL A 436 14.87 -19.19 -16.14
N LEU A 437 14.18 -19.33 -15.00
CA LEU A 437 13.14 -18.40 -14.58
C LEU A 437 13.69 -17.09 -14.01
N THR A 438 14.90 -17.09 -13.46
CA THR A 438 15.61 -15.87 -13.06
C THR A 438 16.07 -15.05 -14.27
N HIS A 439 16.10 -15.64 -15.47
CA HIS A 439 16.45 -14.91 -16.68
C HIS A 439 15.51 -13.72 -16.92
N PRO A 440 16.03 -12.49 -17.13
CA PRO A 440 15.21 -11.28 -17.23
C PRO A 440 14.04 -11.35 -18.23
N TYR A 441 14.22 -12.01 -19.38
CA TYR A 441 13.17 -12.12 -20.39
C TYR A 441 12.05 -13.09 -20.04
N ALA A 442 12.22 -13.97 -19.05
CA ALA A 442 11.12 -14.78 -18.51
C ALA A 442 9.98 -13.89 -18.01
N ARG A 443 10.33 -12.81 -17.29
CA ARG A 443 9.36 -11.83 -16.81
C ARG A 443 8.66 -11.10 -17.95
N GLY A 444 9.41 -10.67 -18.97
CA GLY A 444 8.87 -10.03 -20.17
C GLY A 444 7.86 -10.92 -20.90
N TRP A 445 8.20 -12.19 -21.07
CA TRP A 445 7.30 -13.20 -21.64
C TRP A 445 5.99 -13.37 -20.84
N LEU A 446 6.10 -13.56 -19.53
CA LEU A 446 4.93 -13.77 -18.66
C LEU A 446 3.97 -12.58 -18.70
N LEU A 447 4.50 -11.36 -18.56
CA LEU A 447 3.67 -10.15 -18.56
C LEU A 447 3.02 -9.90 -19.92
N THR A 448 3.75 -10.13 -21.02
CA THR A 448 3.20 -10.03 -22.38
C THR A 448 2.06 -11.03 -22.58
N THR A 449 2.24 -12.27 -22.11
CA THR A 449 1.23 -13.33 -22.21
C THR A 449 -0.01 -13.01 -21.38
N LEU A 450 0.17 -12.59 -20.12
CA LEU A 450 -0.92 -12.19 -19.23
C LEU A 450 -1.70 -11.00 -19.81
N GLN A 451 -1.02 -10.00 -20.37
CA GLN A 451 -1.67 -8.86 -21.01
C GLN A 451 -2.45 -9.28 -22.26
N ALA A 452 -1.90 -10.20 -23.07
CA ALA A 452 -2.59 -10.76 -24.23
C ALA A 452 -3.86 -11.52 -23.83
N LEU A 453 -3.81 -12.31 -22.75
CA LEU A 453 -4.99 -13.02 -22.22
C LEU A 453 -6.05 -12.05 -21.71
N ARG A 454 -5.66 -11.02 -20.96
CA ARG A 454 -6.58 -10.00 -20.42
C ARG A 454 -7.26 -9.19 -21.52
N THR A 455 -6.54 -8.87 -22.59
CA THR A 455 -7.08 -8.11 -23.73
C THR A 455 -7.74 -9.00 -24.79
N GLY A 456 -7.77 -10.32 -24.59
CA GLY A 456 -8.42 -11.27 -25.50
C GLY A 456 -7.73 -11.43 -26.85
N ARG A 457 -6.41 -11.23 -26.93
CA ARG A 457 -5.69 -11.39 -28.20
C ARG A 457 -5.71 -12.87 -28.66
N PRO A 458 -5.92 -13.15 -29.96
CA PRO A 458 -5.99 -14.53 -30.48
C PRO A 458 -4.71 -15.35 -30.29
N ASP A 459 -3.55 -14.69 -30.23
CA ASP A 459 -2.23 -15.31 -30.09
C ASP A 459 -1.83 -15.61 -28.62
N ALA A 460 -2.65 -15.21 -27.64
CA ALA A 460 -2.30 -15.31 -26.22
C ALA A 460 -1.95 -16.73 -25.76
N VAL A 461 -2.68 -17.74 -26.24
CA VAL A 461 -2.41 -19.15 -25.92
C VAL A 461 -1.10 -19.62 -26.56
N ALA A 462 -0.80 -19.20 -27.79
CA ALA A 462 0.45 -19.53 -28.46
C ALA A 462 1.66 -18.95 -27.72
N HIS A 463 1.54 -17.73 -27.16
CA HIS A 463 2.57 -17.17 -26.29
C HIS A 463 2.78 -18.02 -25.02
N ALA A 464 1.72 -18.54 -24.41
CA ALA A 464 1.80 -19.37 -23.21
C ALA A 464 2.54 -20.70 -23.46
N HIS A 465 2.43 -21.28 -24.65
CA HIS A 465 3.13 -22.54 -25.00
C HIS A 465 4.65 -22.45 -24.95
N ARG A 466 5.22 -21.24 -24.87
CA ARG A 466 6.65 -21.04 -24.62
C ARG A 466 7.14 -21.63 -23.29
N LEU A 467 6.26 -21.91 -22.32
CA LEU A 467 6.65 -22.62 -21.10
C LEU A 467 7.46 -23.88 -21.41
N ALA A 468 7.10 -24.63 -22.46
CA ALA A 468 7.83 -25.82 -22.87
C ALA A 468 9.32 -25.55 -23.20
N ALA A 469 9.64 -24.40 -23.78
CA ALA A 469 11.03 -24.02 -24.06
C ALA A 469 11.81 -23.74 -22.76
N TYR A 470 11.19 -23.07 -21.78
CA TYR A 470 11.76 -22.87 -20.44
C TYR A 470 11.97 -24.21 -19.72
N THR A 471 10.98 -25.11 -19.76
CA THR A 471 11.06 -26.45 -19.18
C THR A 471 12.18 -27.28 -19.83
N ALA A 472 12.30 -27.22 -21.16
CA ALA A 472 13.37 -27.93 -21.88
C ALA A 472 14.76 -27.38 -21.53
N ALA A 473 14.92 -26.06 -21.47
CA ALA A 473 16.16 -25.44 -21.05
C ALA A 473 16.54 -25.84 -19.61
N ALA A 474 15.56 -25.87 -18.71
CA ALA A 474 15.74 -26.32 -17.33
C ALA A 474 16.15 -27.80 -17.25
N ALA A 475 15.52 -28.68 -18.04
CA ALA A 475 15.88 -30.10 -18.12
C ALA A 475 17.33 -30.29 -18.61
N VAL A 476 17.74 -29.55 -19.65
CA VAL A 476 19.09 -29.61 -20.20
C VAL A 476 20.12 -29.10 -19.17
N ARG A 477 19.86 -27.98 -18.51
CA ARG A 477 20.74 -27.43 -17.46
C ARG A 477 20.86 -28.35 -16.25
N GLY A 478 19.74 -28.91 -15.80
CA GLY A 478 19.68 -29.86 -14.70
C GLY A 478 20.19 -31.26 -15.04
N ARG A 479 20.54 -31.53 -16.31
CA ARG A 479 20.90 -32.86 -16.82
C ARG A 479 19.85 -33.93 -16.51
N LEU A 480 18.58 -33.55 -16.63
CA LEU A 480 17.44 -34.38 -16.33
C LEU A 480 16.98 -35.12 -17.58
N ASP A 481 16.78 -36.43 -17.48
CA ASP A 481 16.20 -37.26 -18.55
C ASP A 481 14.67 -37.08 -18.60
N VAL A 482 14.25 -35.84 -18.85
CA VAL A 482 12.85 -35.43 -18.99
C VAL A 482 12.67 -34.92 -20.42
N PRO A 483 12.12 -35.74 -21.33
CA PRO A 483 11.91 -35.33 -22.71
C PRO A 483 10.80 -34.28 -22.82
N VAL A 484 11.11 -33.11 -23.37
CA VAL A 484 10.15 -31.99 -23.51
C VAL A 484 9.88 -31.71 -24.99
N THR A 485 8.61 -31.61 -25.39
CA THR A 485 8.24 -31.21 -26.75
C THR A 485 8.18 -29.69 -26.85
N VAL A 486 9.05 -29.11 -27.68
CA VAL A 486 9.18 -27.66 -27.87
C VAL A 486 8.77 -27.28 -29.29
N GLY A 487 8.04 -26.18 -29.44
CA GLY A 487 7.70 -25.61 -30.73
C GLY A 487 8.90 -24.90 -31.37
N TYR A 488 9.02 -24.99 -32.69
CA TYR A 488 9.96 -24.21 -33.48
C TYR A 488 9.21 -23.43 -34.56
N ALA A 489 9.73 -22.26 -34.93
CA ALA A 489 9.14 -21.38 -35.93
C ALA A 489 10.22 -20.82 -36.86
N ASP A 490 9.90 -20.67 -38.15
CA ASP A 490 10.84 -20.19 -39.17
C ASP A 490 12.17 -20.96 -39.16
N GLY A 491 12.06 -22.29 -38.98
CA GLY A 491 13.14 -23.27 -38.87
C GLY A 491 13.95 -23.20 -37.57
N ARG A 492 13.58 -22.36 -36.60
CA ARG A 492 14.37 -22.10 -35.38
C ARG A 492 13.70 -22.63 -34.12
N LEU A 493 14.46 -23.38 -33.34
CA LEU A 493 14.12 -23.79 -31.98
C LEU A 493 14.99 -23.00 -31.01
N VAL A 494 14.36 -22.17 -30.16
CA VAL A 494 15.07 -21.36 -29.16
C VAL A 494 14.88 -21.97 -27.77
N LEU A 495 15.98 -22.19 -27.07
CA LEU A 495 16.01 -22.59 -25.67
C LEU A 495 16.50 -21.40 -24.83
N PRO A 496 15.63 -20.76 -24.02
CA PRO A 496 16.01 -19.61 -23.20
C PRO A 496 17.28 -19.88 -22.41
N THR A 497 18.16 -18.88 -22.29
CA THR A 497 19.47 -18.94 -21.62
C THR A 497 20.53 -19.87 -22.24
N LEU A 498 20.18 -20.70 -23.22
CA LEU A 498 21.10 -21.66 -23.83
C LEU A 498 21.48 -21.26 -25.24
N GLY A 499 20.51 -20.98 -26.11
CA GLY A 499 20.78 -20.62 -27.50
C GLY A 499 19.66 -20.98 -28.46
N GLU A 500 20.01 -20.98 -29.75
CA GLU A 500 19.14 -21.24 -30.88
C GLU A 500 19.70 -22.39 -31.73
N LEU A 501 18.84 -23.34 -32.10
CA LEU A 501 19.14 -24.41 -33.05
C LEU A 501 18.34 -24.22 -34.35
N ARG A 502 19.02 -24.24 -35.49
CA ARG A 502 18.37 -24.37 -36.80
C ARG A 502 17.98 -25.84 -37.02
N VAL A 503 16.68 -26.12 -37.10
CA VAL A 503 16.12 -27.47 -37.24
C VAL A 503 15.37 -27.70 -38.56
N GLY A 504 15.14 -26.63 -39.33
CA GLY A 504 14.40 -26.67 -40.61
C GLY A 504 14.67 -25.45 -41.47
N ALA A 505 14.05 -25.43 -42.66
CA ALA A 505 14.18 -24.31 -43.61
C ALA A 505 13.41 -23.06 -43.12
N PRO A 506 13.78 -21.85 -43.58
CA PRO A 506 12.98 -20.65 -43.33
C PRO A 506 11.51 -20.84 -43.74
N GLY A 507 10.59 -20.37 -42.90
CA GLY A 507 9.14 -20.55 -43.03
C GLY A 507 8.59 -21.85 -42.44
N GLU A 508 9.43 -22.83 -42.09
CA GLU A 508 8.96 -24.08 -41.48
C GLU A 508 8.69 -23.90 -39.98
N SER A 509 7.54 -24.38 -39.53
CA SER A 509 7.15 -24.39 -38.11
C SER A 509 6.70 -25.79 -37.73
N GLY A 510 6.92 -26.18 -36.50
CA GLY A 510 6.59 -27.53 -36.03
C GLY A 510 6.97 -27.75 -34.58
N ARG A 511 7.14 -29.01 -34.22
CA ARG A 511 7.49 -29.42 -32.85
C ARG A 511 8.62 -30.43 -32.89
N ALA A 512 9.51 -30.35 -31.91
CA ALA A 512 10.62 -31.28 -31.74
C ALA A 512 10.76 -31.65 -30.27
N ARG A 513 11.20 -32.90 -30.00
CA ARG A 513 11.45 -33.39 -28.65
C ARG A 513 12.89 -33.10 -28.28
N VAL A 514 13.09 -32.36 -27.19
CA VAL A 514 14.40 -32.04 -26.61
C VAL A 514 14.64 -32.98 -25.44
N VAL A 515 15.80 -33.64 -25.41
CA VAL A 515 16.19 -34.58 -24.36
C VAL A 515 17.62 -34.26 -23.92
N SER A 516 17.86 -34.16 -22.61
CA SER A 516 19.21 -33.97 -22.09
C SER A 516 20.09 -35.20 -22.42
N ALA A 517 21.37 -34.94 -22.66
CA ALA A 517 22.39 -35.95 -22.88
C ALA A 517 23.61 -35.67 -22.00
N GLU A 518 24.52 -36.63 -21.86
CA GLU A 518 25.68 -36.52 -20.96
C GLU A 518 26.56 -35.29 -21.25
N LYS A 519 26.73 -34.95 -22.54
CA LYS A 519 27.54 -33.80 -23.00
C LYS A 519 26.70 -32.60 -23.45
N GLY A 520 25.38 -32.73 -23.58
CA GLY A 520 24.52 -31.63 -23.99
C GLY A 520 23.07 -32.04 -24.15
N PHE A 521 22.55 -32.06 -25.38
CA PHE A 521 21.15 -32.47 -25.63
C PHE A 521 20.92 -32.93 -27.06
N ARG A 522 19.87 -33.73 -27.24
CA ARG A 522 19.38 -34.19 -28.53
C ARG A 522 18.03 -33.57 -28.85
N VAL A 523 17.83 -33.20 -30.11
CA VAL A 523 16.58 -32.65 -30.64
C VAL A 523 16.07 -33.55 -31.75
N ARG A 524 14.89 -34.14 -31.55
CA ARG A 524 14.28 -35.07 -32.48
C ARG A 524 12.94 -34.54 -33.01
N GLY A 525 12.90 -34.24 -34.30
CA GLY A 525 11.67 -33.96 -35.03
C GLY A 525 11.14 -35.21 -35.74
N GLU A 526 10.10 -35.06 -36.55
CA GLU A 526 9.56 -36.19 -37.34
C GLU A 526 10.52 -36.69 -38.42
N ARG A 527 11.37 -35.79 -38.95
CA ARG A 527 12.24 -36.04 -40.12
C ARG A 527 13.72 -35.81 -39.85
N PHE A 528 14.09 -35.47 -38.62
CA PHE A 528 15.46 -35.13 -38.26
C PHE A 528 15.76 -35.53 -36.81
N GLU A 529 17.04 -35.80 -36.55
CA GLU A 529 17.60 -35.96 -35.22
C GLU A 529 18.95 -35.27 -35.22
N LEU A 530 19.11 -34.29 -34.31
CA LEU A 530 20.31 -33.47 -34.18
C LEU A 530 20.84 -33.61 -32.75
N GLU A 531 22.16 -33.62 -32.60
CA GLU A 531 22.84 -33.69 -31.30
C GLU A 531 23.74 -32.47 -31.12
N VAL A 532 23.61 -31.82 -29.96
CA VAL A 532 24.43 -30.68 -29.55
C VAL A 532 25.32 -31.16 -28.40
N GLU A 533 26.58 -31.45 -28.71
CA GLU A 533 27.56 -32.00 -27.75
C GLU A 533 28.25 -30.93 -26.89
N CYS A 534 28.29 -29.67 -27.35
CA CYS A 534 28.91 -28.55 -26.63
C CYS A 534 27.94 -27.36 -26.57
N PRO A 535 26.95 -27.35 -25.66
CA PRO A 535 25.90 -26.32 -25.64
C PRO A 535 26.39 -24.88 -25.47
N ARG A 536 27.64 -24.68 -25.04
CA ARG A 536 28.26 -23.35 -24.84
C ARG A 536 29.09 -22.87 -26.04
N GLU A 537 29.36 -23.74 -27.00
CA GLU A 537 30.18 -23.43 -28.17
C GLU A 537 29.35 -23.56 -29.46
N PRO A 538 29.57 -22.70 -30.47
CA PRO A 538 28.93 -22.89 -31.77
C PRO A 538 29.31 -24.24 -32.35
N CYS A 539 28.33 -25.04 -32.75
CA CYS A 539 28.57 -26.36 -33.35
C CYS A 539 27.52 -26.67 -34.41
N GLY A 540 27.94 -26.80 -35.66
CA GLY A 540 27.04 -26.98 -36.80
C GLY A 540 25.99 -25.87 -36.87
N ASP A 541 24.73 -26.25 -36.71
CA ASP A 541 23.53 -25.41 -36.77
C ASP A 541 23.12 -24.80 -35.41
N TRP A 542 23.92 -25.01 -34.34
CA TRP A 542 23.70 -24.49 -33.00
C TRP A 542 24.43 -23.15 -32.77
N LEU A 543 23.68 -22.15 -32.29
CA LEU A 543 24.16 -20.85 -31.87
C LEU A 543 23.93 -20.66 -30.37
N PRO A 544 24.97 -20.78 -29.52
CA PRO A 544 24.82 -20.57 -28.08
C PRO A 544 24.62 -19.09 -27.72
N VAL A 545 23.95 -18.83 -26.60
CA VAL A 545 24.08 -17.55 -25.90
C VAL A 545 25.55 -17.38 -25.48
N ARG A 546 26.13 -16.21 -25.72
CA ARG A 546 27.57 -15.98 -25.52
C ARG A 546 27.82 -15.40 -24.12
N GLY A 547 28.93 -15.77 -23.51
CA GLY A 547 29.51 -15.02 -22.38
C GLY A 547 30.37 -13.87 -22.88
N LEU A 548 30.49 -12.82 -22.07
CA LEU A 548 31.29 -11.62 -22.33
C LEU A 548 32.61 -11.59 -21.54
N GLY A 549 32.82 -12.51 -20.60
CA GLY A 549 33.89 -12.49 -19.62
C GLY A 549 35.30 -12.45 -20.23
N ARG A 550 35.99 -11.32 -20.03
CA ARG A 550 37.42 -11.10 -20.32
C ARG A 550 38.05 -10.19 -19.26
N ASP A 551 39.34 -10.35 -19.01
CA ASP A 551 40.19 -9.39 -18.27
C ASP A 551 39.63 -8.90 -16.92
N GLY A 552 38.93 -9.77 -16.17
CA GLY A 552 38.38 -9.46 -14.85
C GLY A 552 37.01 -8.75 -14.85
N ALA A 553 36.40 -8.52 -16.01
CA ALA A 553 35.01 -8.07 -16.13
C ALA A 553 34.02 -9.21 -15.75
N PRO A 554 32.80 -8.87 -15.28
CA PRO A 554 31.73 -9.85 -15.13
C PRO A 554 31.42 -10.51 -16.48
N ASP A 555 30.83 -11.71 -16.42
CA ASP A 555 30.48 -12.52 -17.58
C ASP A 555 28.96 -12.56 -17.81
N PRO A 556 28.27 -11.42 -18.02
CA PRO A 556 26.86 -11.45 -18.37
C PRO A 556 26.69 -12.07 -19.76
N ALA A 557 25.54 -12.71 -19.96
CA ALA A 557 25.14 -13.23 -21.25
C ALA A 557 24.98 -12.09 -22.26
N LEU A 558 25.67 -12.18 -23.39
CA LEU A 558 25.28 -11.47 -24.61
C LEU A 558 24.13 -12.25 -25.24
N ASP A 559 22.92 -11.69 -25.10
CA ASP A 559 21.72 -12.28 -25.67
C ASP A 559 21.19 -11.42 -26.83
N ASP A 560 21.50 -11.89 -28.03
CA ASP A 560 21.02 -11.40 -29.31
C ASP A 560 20.09 -12.42 -30.02
N LEU A 561 19.59 -13.41 -29.26
CA LEU A 561 18.80 -14.54 -29.78
C LEU A 561 17.38 -14.58 -29.20
N ASP A 562 17.18 -14.30 -27.90
CA ASP A 562 15.87 -14.49 -27.28
C ASP A 562 14.79 -13.62 -27.95
N PRO A 563 13.63 -14.20 -28.33
CA PRO A 563 12.54 -13.45 -28.93
C PRO A 563 11.89 -12.35 -28.09
N TYR A 564 12.09 -12.30 -26.76
CA TYR A 564 11.56 -11.25 -25.86
C TYR A 564 12.62 -10.23 -25.44
N ARG A 565 13.78 -10.23 -26.10
CA ARG A 565 14.85 -9.25 -25.85
C ARG A 565 14.51 -7.85 -26.35
N ASP A 566 13.43 -7.66 -27.10
CA ASP A 566 12.96 -6.38 -27.64
C ASP A 566 12.18 -5.52 -26.62
N CYS A 567 12.48 -5.69 -25.32
CA CYS A 567 11.78 -5.04 -24.21
C CYS A 567 12.31 -3.63 -23.84
N PHE A 568 13.25 -3.09 -24.63
CA PHE A 568 13.95 -1.83 -24.34
C PHE A 568 13.36 -0.61 -25.06
N GLY A 569 12.34 -0.78 -25.90
CA GLY A 569 11.74 0.30 -26.69
C GLY A 569 12.67 0.90 -27.76
N THR A 570 13.83 0.28 -27.97
CA THR A 570 14.81 0.62 -29.01
C THR A 570 15.04 -0.61 -29.87
N GLN A 571 15.31 -0.42 -31.16
CA GLN A 571 15.52 -1.51 -32.10
C GLN A 571 16.72 -2.39 -31.67
N VAL A 572 16.44 -3.67 -31.44
CA VAL A 572 17.46 -4.70 -31.17
C VAL A 572 18.17 -5.10 -32.47
N LEU A 573 19.44 -5.47 -32.37
CA LEU A 573 20.18 -5.99 -33.51
C LEU A 573 19.88 -7.49 -33.75
N PRO A 574 20.05 -7.97 -34.98
CA PRO A 574 20.14 -9.41 -35.25
C PRO A 574 21.40 -9.99 -34.60
N ARG A 575 21.55 -11.32 -34.64
CA ARG A 575 22.73 -12.04 -34.16
C ARG A 575 24.00 -11.39 -34.71
N LEU A 576 24.87 -10.91 -33.81
CA LEU A 576 26.15 -10.31 -34.18
C LEU A 576 27.08 -11.36 -34.79
N GLY A 577 27.91 -10.96 -35.74
CA GLY A 577 29.02 -11.79 -36.21
C GLY A 577 30.04 -12.07 -35.09
N LEU A 578 30.85 -13.11 -35.21
CA LEU A 578 31.85 -13.45 -34.17
C LEU A 578 32.83 -12.29 -33.91
N ALA A 579 33.33 -11.65 -34.97
CA ALA A 579 34.24 -10.52 -34.84
C ALA A 579 33.58 -9.28 -34.21
N GLU A 580 32.32 -8.99 -34.58
CA GLU A 580 31.55 -7.87 -34.02
C GLU A 580 31.25 -8.09 -32.54
N ALA A 581 30.86 -9.32 -32.16
CA ALA A 581 30.65 -9.70 -30.77
C ALA A 581 31.95 -9.61 -29.96
N ASP A 582 33.08 -10.03 -30.53
CA ASP A 582 34.41 -9.94 -29.90
C ASP A 582 34.82 -8.49 -29.63
N GLU A 583 34.69 -7.63 -30.65
CA GLU A 583 35.00 -6.22 -30.55
C GLU A 583 34.11 -5.52 -29.51
N TRP A 584 32.81 -5.83 -29.52
CA TRP A 584 31.87 -5.26 -28.56
C TRP A 584 32.15 -5.73 -27.13
N SER A 585 32.50 -7.01 -26.94
CA SER A 585 32.95 -7.56 -25.66
C SER A 585 34.19 -6.83 -25.14
N GLY A 586 35.16 -6.55 -26.01
CA GLY A 586 36.35 -5.77 -25.65
C GLY A 586 36.03 -4.35 -25.20
N ARG A 587 35.08 -3.67 -25.88
CA ARG A 587 34.61 -2.32 -25.48
C ARG A 587 33.90 -2.33 -24.13
N LEU A 588 33.05 -3.34 -23.89
CA LEU A 588 32.36 -3.53 -22.61
C LEU A 588 33.37 -3.81 -21.48
N GLY A 589 34.36 -4.66 -21.71
CA GLY A 589 35.44 -4.94 -20.76
C GLY A 589 36.23 -3.68 -20.40
N ALA A 590 36.60 -2.86 -21.39
CA ALA A 590 37.29 -1.59 -21.17
C ALA A 590 36.43 -0.60 -20.35
N ALA A 591 35.15 -0.46 -20.68
CA ALA A 591 34.22 0.39 -19.92
C ALA A 591 34.01 -0.11 -18.49
N TRP A 592 33.98 -1.43 -18.28
CA TRP A 592 33.92 -2.02 -16.96
C TRP A 592 35.18 -1.73 -16.14
N GLY A 593 36.35 -1.82 -16.76
CA GLY A 593 37.62 -1.43 -16.14
C GLY A 593 37.62 0.01 -15.63
N LEU A 594 37.02 0.94 -16.40
CA LEU A 594 36.82 2.32 -15.95
C LEU A 594 35.89 2.41 -14.73
N LEU A 595 34.76 1.70 -14.74
CA LEU A 595 33.85 1.68 -13.59
C LEU A 595 34.51 1.11 -12.33
N SER A 596 35.23 -0.01 -12.46
CA SER A 596 35.94 -0.63 -11.34
C SER A 596 37.05 0.26 -10.77
N ALA A 597 37.70 1.07 -11.61
CA ALA A 597 38.73 2.01 -11.16
C ALA A 597 38.13 3.26 -10.48
N THR A 598 37.03 3.78 -11.00
CA THR A 598 36.44 5.06 -10.54
C THR A 598 35.43 4.88 -9.40
N VAL A 599 34.57 3.86 -9.49
CA VAL A 599 33.44 3.60 -8.57
C VAL A 599 33.35 2.10 -8.22
N PRO A 600 34.37 1.53 -7.55
CA PRO A 600 34.50 0.08 -7.34
C PRO A 600 33.29 -0.56 -6.65
N GLY A 601 32.68 0.11 -5.67
CA GLY A 601 31.47 -0.40 -4.99
C GLY A 601 30.26 -0.52 -5.91
N HIS A 602 30.00 0.50 -6.73
CA HIS A 602 28.91 0.46 -7.71
C HIS A 602 29.19 -0.55 -8.82
N ALA A 603 30.45 -0.67 -9.27
CA ALA A 603 30.84 -1.68 -10.24
C ALA A 603 30.61 -3.10 -9.70
N ALA A 604 31.02 -3.39 -8.47
CA ALA A 604 30.80 -4.70 -7.84
C ALA A 604 29.31 -5.04 -7.70
N ALA A 605 28.49 -4.08 -7.25
CA ALA A 605 27.04 -4.26 -7.14
C ALA A 605 26.39 -4.50 -8.51
N ALA A 606 26.84 -3.81 -9.57
CA ALA A 606 26.36 -4.03 -10.92
C ALA A 606 26.78 -5.40 -11.47
N ALA A 607 28.01 -5.86 -11.22
CA ALA A 607 28.49 -7.19 -11.62
C ALA A 607 27.69 -8.32 -10.99
N ALA A 608 27.26 -8.15 -9.73
CA ALA A 608 26.51 -9.18 -9.01
C ALA A 608 25.08 -9.37 -9.53
N ALA A 609 24.49 -8.34 -10.16
CA ALA A 609 23.10 -8.32 -10.55
C ALA A 609 22.85 -8.31 -12.06
N LEU A 610 23.78 -7.76 -12.87
CA LEU A 610 23.68 -7.78 -14.33
C LEU A 610 24.03 -9.17 -14.86
N THR A 611 23.04 -9.82 -15.45
CA THR A 611 23.16 -11.18 -15.99
C THR A 611 23.05 -11.23 -17.50
N THR A 612 22.44 -10.21 -18.14
CA THR A 612 22.19 -10.22 -19.59
C THR A 612 22.37 -8.83 -20.21
N LEU A 613 23.05 -8.76 -21.35
CA LEU A 613 23.17 -7.57 -22.19
C LEU A 613 22.64 -7.84 -23.60
N THR A 614 21.79 -6.95 -24.11
CA THR A 614 21.27 -7.01 -25.49
C THR A 614 21.90 -5.94 -26.36
N PRO A 615 22.48 -6.28 -27.52
CA PRO A 615 22.96 -5.29 -28.45
C PRO A 615 21.81 -4.51 -29.10
N LEU A 616 21.84 -3.19 -28.98
CA LEU A 616 20.89 -2.27 -29.61
C LEU A 616 21.53 -1.53 -30.79
N ALA A 617 20.68 -1.13 -31.75
CA ALA A 617 21.10 -0.26 -32.83
C ALA A 617 21.35 1.18 -32.35
N GLY A 618 22.23 1.91 -33.04
CA GLY A 618 22.51 3.33 -32.80
C GLY A 618 23.59 3.60 -31.75
N ALA A 619 23.59 4.81 -31.20
CA ALA A 619 24.58 5.33 -30.24
C ALA A 619 23.92 6.10 -29.08
N GLY A 620 22.68 5.75 -28.73
CA GLY A 620 21.96 6.31 -27.57
C GLY A 620 22.51 5.81 -26.23
N GLU A 621 21.87 6.12 -25.11
CA GLU A 621 22.25 5.59 -23.79
C GLU A 621 21.82 4.11 -23.65
N PRO A 622 22.51 3.31 -22.80
CA PRO A 622 21.99 2.03 -22.35
C PRO A 622 20.62 2.16 -21.68
N VAL A 623 19.75 1.18 -21.92
CA VAL A 623 18.35 1.22 -21.53
C VAL A 623 18.04 0.03 -20.63
N ALA A 624 17.47 0.30 -19.46
CA ALA A 624 16.85 -0.73 -18.65
C ALA A 624 15.48 -1.11 -19.23
N GLY A 625 15.16 -2.40 -19.28
CA GLY A 625 13.82 -2.88 -19.59
C GLY A 625 12.80 -2.37 -18.55
N ARG A 626 11.51 -2.38 -18.88
CA ARG A 626 10.47 -2.02 -17.91
C ARG A 626 10.44 -3.01 -16.72
N HIS A 627 10.71 -4.28 -17.01
CA HIS A 627 10.77 -5.39 -16.06
C HIS A 627 11.97 -6.29 -16.42
N GLY A 628 12.26 -7.27 -15.56
CA GLY A 628 13.37 -8.20 -15.76
C GLY A 628 14.67 -7.59 -15.22
N TYR A 629 14.78 -7.55 -13.90
CA TYR A 629 16.00 -7.11 -13.24
C TYR A 629 17.20 -7.96 -13.68
N GLY A 630 18.31 -7.31 -14.02
CA GLY A 630 19.54 -7.95 -14.50
C GLY A 630 19.80 -7.85 -16.01
N ALA A 631 18.84 -7.34 -16.81
CA ALA A 631 19.05 -7.06 -18.23
C ALA A 631 19.23 -5.57 -18.57
N LEU A 632 20.17 -5.27 -19.48
CA LEU A 632 20.29 -3.95 -20.11
C LEU A 632 20.40 -4.09 -21.64
N GLY A 633 19.70 -3.21 -22.34
CA GLY A 633 19.91 -2.99 -23.76
C GLY A 633 21.03 -1.97 -23.94
N VAL A 634 22.09 -2.32 -24.65
CA VAL A 634 23.30 -1.49 -24.78
C VAL A 634 23.57 -1.22 -26.27
N PRO A 635 23.60 0.05 -26.70
CA PRO A 635 23.92 0.39 -28.09
C PRO A 635 25.36 0.04 -28.45
N VAL A 636 25.56 -0.64 -29.59
CA VAL A 636 26.88 -1.12 -30.01
C VAL A 636 27.85 0.01 -30.39
N GLY A 637 27.34 1.21 -30.66
CA GLY A 637 28.13 2.38 -31.05
C GLY A 637 28.82 3.12 -29.90
N LEU A 638 28.51 2.83 -28.63
CA LEU A 638 29.10 3.50 -27.49
C LEU A 638 30.51 2.97 -27.15
N THR A 639 31.39 3.84 -26.66
CA THR A 639 32.75 3.51 -26.23
C THR A 639 33.20 4.38 -25.05
N GLY A 640 34.29 3.95 -24.38
CA GLY A 640 34.98 4.74 -23.35
C GLY A 640 34.07 5.19 -22.20
N ASP A 641 34.27 6.43 -21.73
CA ASP A 641 33.50 7.02 -20.64
C ASP A 641 31.98 7.09 -20.91
N ALA A 642 31.57 7.31 -22.16
CA ALA A 642 30.16 7.35 -22.52
C ALA A 642 29.49 5.99 -22.29
N LEU A 643 30.18 4.89 -22.62
CA LEU A 643 29.71 3.55 -22.34
C LEU A 643 29.72 3.24 -20.84
N ALA A 644 30.81 3.57 -20.12
CA ALA A 644 30.93 3.35 -18.69
C ALA A 644 29.81 4.06 -17.90
N LEU A 645 29.65 5.38 -18.12
CA LEU A 645 28.60 6.17 -17.48
C LEU A 645 27.19 5.69 -17.87
N GLY A 646 27.01 5.31 -19.13
CA GLY A 646 25.76 4.74 -19.61
C GLY A 646 25.38 3.44 -18.91
N LEU A 647 26.33 2.52 -18.71
CA LEU A 647 26.13 1.27 -17.99
C LEU A 647 25.76 1.52 -16.52
N LEU A 648 26.47 2.46 -15.86
CA LEU A 648 26.18 2.84 -14.48
C LEU A 648 24.76 3.39 -14.31
N ARG A 649 24.35 4.33 -15.17
CA ARG A 649 22.99 4.89 -15.17
C ARG A 649 21.95 3.82 -15.46
N GLY A 650 22.17 3.01 -16.50
CA GLY A 650 21.30 1.90 -16.88
C GLY A 650 21.06 0.95 -15.72
N PHE A 651 22.13 0.54 -15.03
CA PHE A 651 22.04 -0.32 -13.85
C PHE A 651 21.25 0.32 -12.70
N ARG A 652 21.51 1.59 -12.37
CA ARG A 652 20.78 2.27 -11.28
C ARG A 652 19.29 2.42 -11.60
N ARG A 653 18.93 2.70 -12.86
CA ARG A 653 17.54 2.71 -13.34
C ARG A 653 16.90 1.33 -13.22
N ALA A 654 17.63 0.28 -13.62
CA ALA A 654 17.15 -1.11 -13.51
C ALA A 654 16.90 -1.52 -12.06
N ARG A 655 17.84 -1.24 -11.15
CA ARG A 655 17.70 -1.52 -9.71
C ARG A 655 16.51 -0.78 -9.12
N PHE A 656 16.34 0.51 -9.42
CA PHE A 656 15.21 1.28 -8.90
C PHE A 656 13.86 0.74 -9.39
N ARG A 657 13.76 0.31 -10.65
CA ARG A 657 12.56 -0.34 -11.18
C ARG A 657 12.28 -1.68 -10.49
N ALA A 658 13.31 -2.49 -10.29
CA ALA A 658 13.18 -3.76 -9.58
C ALA A 658 12.69 -3.56 -8.13
N LEU A 659 13.26 -2.58 -7.41
CA LEU A 659 12.79 -2.21 -6.07
C LEU A 659 11.31 -1.86 -6.08
N ARG A 660 10.85 -1.10 -7.07
CA ARG A 660 9.43 -0.72 -7.21
C ARG A 660 8.50 -1.87 -7.60
N ASP A 661 9.02 -2.93 -8.20
CA ASP A 661 8.23 -4.12 -8.53
C ASP A 661 7.92 -4.94 -7.25
N VAL A 662 8.74 -4.83 -6.20
CA VAL A 662 8.64 -5.66 -4.97
C VAL A 662 8.45 -4.86 -3.67
N ALA A 663 8.56 -3.53 -3.70
CA ALA A 663 8.43 -2.67 -2.52
C ALA A 663 7.71 -1.34 -2.84
N ASP A 664 6.82 -0.95 -1.94
CA ASP A 664 6.24 0.39 -1.93
C ASP A 664 7.21 1.39 -1.31
N LEU A 665 7.85 2.21 -2.14
CA LEU A 665 8.84 3.21 -1.69
C LEU A 665 8.22 4.58 -1.34
N TYR A 666 7.02 4.84 -1.81
CA TYR A 666 6.28 6.07 -1.56
C TYR A 666 4.81 5.82 -1.84
N ALA A 667 3.97 6.74 -1.41
CA ALA A 667 2.55 6.66 -1.71
C ALA A 667 1.94 8.06 -1.95
N LEU A 668 0.75 8.10 -2.56
CA LEU A 668 0.07 9.34 -3.00
C LEU A 668 0.97 10.22 -3.91
N ASP A 669 1.59 9.60 -4.91
CA ASP A 669 2.46 10.30 -5.86
C ASP A 669 1.69 11.40 -6.63
N GLY A 670 2.32 12.57 -6.77
CA GLY A 670 1.71 13.77 -7.37
C GLY A 670 0.84 14.61 -6.43
N GLY A 671 0.68 14.22 -5.15
CA GLY A 671 0.03 15.06 -4.13
C GLY A 671 0.85 16.29 -3.74
N TRP A 672 2.17 16.18 -3.81
CA TRP A 672 3.12 17.28 -3.69
C TRP A 672 4.03 17.30 -4.92
N LEU A 673 4.58 18.47 -5.20
CA LEU A 673 5.63 18.64 -6.20
C LEU A 673 6.89 19.15 -5.50
N HIS A 674 8.01 18.56 -5.88
CA HIS A 674 9.31 18.82 -5.30
C HIS A 674 10.24 19.44 -6.34
N PRO A 675 11.06 20.44 -5.97
CA PRO A 675 12.05 20.97 -6.87
C PRO A 675 13.12 19.92 -7.19
N ALA A 676 13.54 19.86 -8.45
CA ALA A 676 14.70 19.11 -8.90
C ALA A 676 15.59 20.05 -9.70
N ASP A 677 16.80 20.36 -9.24
CA ASP A 677 17.63 21.42 -9.82
C ASP A 677 18.08 21.16 -11.27
N TRP A 678 17.93 19.92 -11.74
CA TRP A 678 18.21 19.51 -13.12
C TRP A 678 16.95 19.49 -14.01
N ARG A 679 15.82 20.00 -13.51
CA ARG A 679 14.54 20.16 -14.22
C ARG A 679 14.08 21.61 -14.12
N GLU A 680 13.35 22.08 -15.13
CA GLU A 680 12.73 23.41 -15.09
C GLU A 680 11.46 23.43 -14.23
N GLU A 681 10.70 22.33 -14.26
CA GLU A 681 9.45 22.18 -13.51
C GLU A 681 9.65 21.27 -12.28
N PRO A 682 8.98 21.57 -11.16
CA PRO A 682 8.88 20.67 -10.02
C PRO A 682 8.30 19.30 -10.41
N VAL A 683 8.77 18.23 -9.79
CA VAL A 683 8.41 16.85 -10.13
C VAL A 683 7.75 16.13 -8.94
N PRO A 684 6.94 15.09 -9.19
CA PRO A 684 6.44 14.22 -8.12
C PRO A 684 7.58 13.48 -7.39
N VAL A 685 7.30 13.00 -6.18
CA VAL A 685 8.28 12.27 -5.35
C VAL A 685 8.83 11.03 -6.07
N SER A 686 8.01 10.35 -6.89
CA SER A 686 8.44 9.18 -7.67
C SER A 686 9.59 9.49 -8.61
N VAL A 687 9.52 10.65 -9.29
CA VAL A 687 10.52 11.12 -10.24
C VAL A 687 11.74 11.63 -9.49
N LEU A 688 11.54 12.45 -8.45
CA LEU A 688 12.65 12.96 -7.64
C LEU A 688 13.48 11.81 -7.04
N LEU A 689 12.82 10.80 -6.48
CA LEU A 689 13.48 9.65 -5.87
C LEU A 689 14.24 8.82 -6.92
N ALA A 690 13.62 8.52 -8.07
CA ALA A 690 14.24 7.76 -9.15
C ALA A 690 15.50 8.46 -9.69
N GLU A 691 15.39 9.76 -9.96
CA GLU A 691 16.48 10.55 -10.54
C GLU A 691 17.58 10.78 -9.51
N THR A 692 17.25 11.03 -8.25
CA THR A 692 18.25 11.15 -7.18
C THR A 692 19.02 9.85 -6.98
N HIS A 693 18.33 8.70 -6.97
CA HIS A 693 18.97 7.38 -6.85
C HIS A 693 19.96 7.09 -7.98
N GLU A 694 19.66 7.54 -9.22
CA GLU A 694 20.61 7.47 -10.34
C GLU A 694 21.76 8.49 -10.19
N ARG A 695 21.43 9.73 -9.85
CA ARG A 695 22.39 10.84 -9.82
C ARG A 695 23.45 10.71 -8.74
N VAL A 696 23.17 10.04 -7.62
CA VAL A 696 24.21 9.76 -6.61
C VAL A 696 25.35 8.93 -7.21
N ALA A 697 25.03 7.91 -8.01
CA ALA A 697 26.06 7.11 -8.68
C ALA A 697 26.82 7.94 -9.75
N VAL A 698 26.11 8.82 -10.46
CA VAL A 698 26.74 9.75 -11.42
C VAL A 698 27.68 10.72 -10.71
N ALA A 699 27.26 11.28 -9.57
CA ALA A 699 28.07 12.18 -8.76
C ALA A 699 29.32 11.49 -8.21
N ALA A 700 29.23 10.20 -7.86
CA ALA A 700 30.39 9.40 -7.47
C ALA A 700 31.39 9.18 -8.61
N TYR A 701 30.90 9.04 -9.86
CA TYR A 701 31.73 8.85 -11.04
C TYR A 701 32.35 10.16 -11.55
N ASP A 702 31.56 11.23 -11.68
CA ASP A 702 31.99 12.50 -12.29
C ASP A 702 32.62 13.50 -11.29
N ARG A 703 32.26 13.40 -10.01
CA ARG A 703 32.68 14.27 -8.88
C ARG A 703 32.57 15.76 -9.16
N SER A 704 31.63 16.15 -10.01
CA SER A 704 31.33 17.55 -10.29
C SER A 704 30.74 18.22 -9.05
N ALA A 705 31.35 19.32 -8.60
CA ALA A 705 30.85 20.10 -7.46
C ALA A 705 29.38 20.54 -7.65
N ARG A 706 28.99 20.82 -8.91
CA ARG A 706 27.60 21.13 -9.26
C ARG A 706 26.69 19.91 -9.06
N THR A 707 27.07 18.75 -9.59
CA THR A 707 26.28 17.51 -9.48
C THR A 707 26.11 17.09 -8.02
N LEU A 708 27.17 17.18 -7.22
CA LEU A 708 27.14 16.88 -5.79
C LEU A 708 26.17 17.81 -5.04
N ALA A 709 26.24 19.12 -5.28
CA ALA A 709 25.39 20.10 -4.61
C ALA A 709 23.91 19.98 -4.99
N GLU A 710 23.60 19.77 -6.27
CA GLU A 710 22.23 19.53 -6.75
C GLU A 710 21.64 18.25 -6.15
N THR A 711 22.43 17.17 -6.11
CA THR A 711 21.99 15.88 -5.56
C THR A 711 21.76 15.94 -4.06
N ARG A 712 22.59 16.69 -3.31
CA ARG A 712 22.38 16.94 -1.88
C ARG A 712 21.04 17.60 -1.58
N ARG A 713 20.70 18.67 -2.31
CA ARG A 713 19.43 19.39 -2.10
C ARG A 713 18.23 18.49 -2.39
N ALA A 714 18.32 17.63 -3.39
CA ALA A 714 17.28 16.63 -3.66
C ALA A 714 17.15 15.58 -2.54
N LEU A 715 18.26 15.12 -1.96
CA LEU A 715 18.24 14.23 -0.78
C LEU A 715 17.61 14.90 0.44
N GLU A 716 17.98 16.16 0.72
CA GLU A 716 17.38 16.95 1.81
C GLU A 716 15.86 17.12 1.61
N ALA A 717 15.40 17.35 0.37
CA ALA A 717 13.99 17.40 0.04
C ALA A 717 13.28 16.06 0.26
N LEU A 718 13.89 14.95 -0.17
CA LEU A 718 13.35 13.60 0.03
C LEU A 718 13.27 13.22 1.52
N GLN A 719 14.25 13.58 2.34
CA GLN A 719 14.19 13.33 3.80
C GLN A 719 13.01 14.04 4.48
N GLY A 720 12.56 15.17 3.94
CA GLY A 720 11.39 15.92 4.40
C GLY A 720 10.07 15.52 3.75
N ALA A 721 10.08 14.64 2.75
CA ALA A 721 8.88 14.28 1.98
C ALA A 721 7.92 13.40 2.81
N ALA A 722 6.66 13.82 2.90
CA ALA A 722 5.62 13.12 3.66
C ALA A 722 5.10 11.86 2.91
N GLU A 723 5.44 11.73 1.63
CA GLU A 723 4.99 10.66 0.76
C GLU A 723 5.78 9.36 0.91
N LEU A 724 7.01 9.43 1.43
CA LEU A 724 7.86 8.26 1.55
C LEU A 724 7.30 7.27 2.58
N THR A 725 7.26 6.00 2.20
CA THR A 725 7.04 4.91 3.15
C THR A 725 8.28 4.71 4.01
N VAL A 726 8.18 3.86 5.03
CA VAL A 726 9.37 3.42 5.80
C VAL A 726 10.45 2.82 4.88
N GLY A 727 10.06 1.99 3.91
CA GLY A 727 10.99 1.45 2.91
C GLY A 727 11.65 2.54 2.04
N GLY A 728 10.88 3.54 1.61
CA GLY A 728 11.41 4.69 0.88
C GLY A 728 12.40 5.53 1.69
N LYS A 729 12.10 5.79 2.96
CA LYS A 729 12.99 6.50 3.88
C LYS A 729 14.29 5.74 4.10
N SER A 730 14.21 4.40 4.23
CA SER A 730 15.41 3.55 4.31
C SER A 730 16.26 3.67 3.05
N LEU A 731 15.65 3.59 1.87
CA LEU A 731 16.38 3.78 0.60
C LEU A 731 17.05 5.16 0.53
N VAL A 732 16.37 6.22 0.93
CA VAL A 732 16.93 7.58 0.93
C VAL A 732 18.10 7.69 1.92
N ALA A 733 18.02 7.05 3.09
CA ALA A 733 19.11 7.01 4.05
C ALA A 733 20.34 6.29 3.48
N ASP A 734 20.15 5.14 2.82
CA ASP A 734 21.24 4.40 2.19
C ASP A 734 21.89 5.20 1.05
N VAL A 735 21.06 5.84 0.21
CA VAL A 735 21.52 6.68 -0.90
C VAL A 735 22.23 7.95 -0.40
N LEU A 736 21.85 8.49 0.77
CA LEU A 736 22.56 9.60 1.39
C LEU A 736 23.97 9.18 1.85
N VAL A 737 24.12 7.99 2.44
CA VAL A 737 25.44 7.46 2.82
C VAL A 737 26.33 7.30 1.57
N GLU A 738 25.80 6.74 0.48
CA GLU A 738 26.50 6.65 -0.81
C GLU A 738 26.97 8.04 -1.29
N TRP A 739 26.12 9.06 -1.19
CA TRP A 739 26.47 10.43 -1.57
C TRP A 739 27.56 11.04 -0.67
N GLU A 740 27.51 10.82 0.64
CA GLU A 740 28.51 11.32 1.59
C GLU A 740 29.89 10.70 1.37
N GLU A 741 29.95 9.44 0.95
CA GLU A 741 31.19 8.78 0.53
C GLU A 741 31.74 9.41 -0.75
N ALA A 742 30.87 9.62 -1.75
CA ALA A 742 31.22 10.27 -3.01
C ALA A 742 31.74 11.70 -2.81
N ALA A 743 31.15 12.47 -1.88
CA ALA A 743 31.54 13.84 -1.60
C ALA A 743 32.89 13.98 -0.86
N ARG A 744 33.36 12.91 -0.21
CA ARG A 744 34.63 12.89 0.54
C ARG A 744 35.85 12.52 -0.32
N GLY A 745 35.63 11.76 -1.39
CA GLY A 745 36.67 11.27 -2.29
C GLY A 745 37.03 12.25 -3.38
#